data_AF-A0A953KV57-F1
#
_entry.id   AF-A0A953KV57-F1
#
_cell.length_a   1.000
_cell.length_b   1.000
_cell.length_c   1.000
_cell.angle_alpha   90.00
_cell.angle_beta   90.00
_cell.angle_gamma   90.00
#
_symmetry.space_group_name_H-M   'P 1'
#
loop_
_entity.id
_entity.type
_entity.pdbx_description
1 polymer ?
#
loop_
_entity_poly.entity_id
_entity_poly.type
_entity_poly.pdbx_seq_one_letter_code
_entity_poly.pdbx_strand_id
1 'polypeptide(L)'
;MNSQSKSVFRSLATAALLSAMSGGYCATSDSTTVSAWVTYEAELKAAAEKAQTAKPSGPQANTQAALSACFGGQRDQLAQIYRKALAREQATGDTPEIRESESILYLFNSTLRDRDEFLLAQEIAARETQSDEMRTRIILALLEDEYYEIHQLNRDTRYNRMTKVFNRASASLSKLAMFQPQDAAQLLLDSVYSIRQAKKATDRERRMVFLARKFLAEYPNAPEATEVAELQKQLQAKLDADRAAREQAAAQFQLDRGNYDAAEYHAEIAALMAPEDQAKAELLAKVRQARGDADEREADSLSVSPADGQMSSADKAVMAAAVNALLTNDKAAMERVLAQPSGIRDSVVFAASAFDDRNGNHDGALATLRQLAKSAPGTPGGIAAAATISNPDYNLDEQFDSAVEDLRQKRNKFILSGKRTGDENAYMAGSAAIQSTGQAASGVPFLFLTDMLVRGVTEQFKTQMDTDRVVDSGARYVRRYPNSARSAEISAQLAKLTRQAGEYTQSKGYLAKAGTNTPENEAKLRNDQARKFYDTAMSTGDLAYRKKVLQYIGSNFPDAKIALTAQKALAKLPPTLDDGSVVLTRKMLEKDTALARQMGINPAVLDGQKSGGEMAEEGLALDPETGKFSFRLKDGLQPVESTLPAKGREQIVARAEALRDSSEFRMAGDATVRRQVLPLSISGGAGGSGVEVSPKLIPVQEQTNKNKLFQ
;
A
#
# COMPACT_ATOMS: atom_id res chain seq x y z
N MET A 1 12.22 -15.07 36.67
CA MET A 1 13.29 -15.72 35.89
C MET A 1 14.48 -14.79 35.98
N ASN A 2 15.57 -15.15 36.66
CA ASN A 2 16.64 -14.19 36.90
C ASN A 2 17.23 -13.62 35.59
N SER A 3 17.70 -12.36 35.60
CA SER A 3 17.97 -11.55 34.39
C SER A 3 18.93 -12.19 33.38
N GLN A 4 19.80 -13.11 33.83
CA GLN A 4 20.72 -13.86 32.97
C GLN A 4 20.01 -14.91 32.09
N SER A 5 18.92 -15.53 32.54
CA SER A 5 18.16 -16.51 31.74
C SER A 5 17.36 -15.86 30.60
N LYS A 6 17.08 -14.56 30.70
CA LYS A 6 16.31 -13.79 29.71
C LYS A 6 17.16 -13.31 28.53
N SER A 7 18.43 -12.98 28.79
CA SER A 7 19.43 -12.69 27.75
C SER A 7 19.62 -13.91 26.84
N VAL A 8 19.76 -15.10 27.43
CA VAL A 8 19.94 -16.37 26.71
C VAL A 8 18.71 -16.74 25.87
N PHE A 9 17.49 -16.54 26.40
CA PHE A 9 16.26 -16.85 25.66
C PHE A 9 16.02 -15.86 24.50
N ARG A 10 16.32 -14.57 24.68
CA ARG A 10 16.27 -13.58 23.60
C ARG A 10 17.33 -13.85 22.53
N SER A 11 18.56 -14.19 22.91
CA SER A 11 19.63 -14.51 21.95
C SER A 11 19.32 -15.79 21.17
N LEU A 12 18.75 -16.82 21.80
CA LEU A 12 18.36 -18.07 21.11
C LEU A 12 17.14 -17.89 20.18
N ALA A 13 16.14 -17.10 20.58
CA ALA A 13 15.01 -16.76 19.71
C ALA A 13 15.42 -15.88 18.52
N THR A 14 16.37 -14.97 18.72
CA THR A 14 16.92 -14.10 17.66
C THR A 14 17.83 -14.89 16.71
N ALA A 15 18.62 -15.85 17.24
CA ALA A 15 19.43 -16.77 16.44
C ALA A 15 18.57 -17.75 15.60
N ALA A 16 17.43 -18.21 16.14
CA ALA A 16 16.48 -19.02 15.38
C ALA A 16 15.82 -18.24 14.24
N LEU A 17 15.50 -16.97 14.45
CA LEU A 17 14.99 -16.06 13.42
C LEU A 17 16.05 -15.74 12.35
N LEU A 18 17.31 -15.52 12.73
CA LEU A 18 18.40 -15.26 11.79
C LEU A 18 18.84 -16.51 11.02
N SER A 19 18.85 -17.69 11.65
CA SER A 19 19.17 -18.96 10.99
C SER A 19 18.08 -19.43 10.02
N ALA A 20 16.82 -19.06 10.29
CA ALA A 20 15.72 -19.26 9.34
C ALA A 20 15.77 -18.27 8.16
N MET A 21 16.37 -17.09 8.35
CA MET A 21 16.56 -16.07 7.29
C MET A 21 17.84 -16.24 6.47
N SER A 22 18.87 -16.92 7.00
CA SER A 22 20.17 -17.09 6.33
C SER A 22 20.22 -18.26 5.34
N GLY A 23 19.18 -19.09 5.26
CA GLY A 23 19.08 -20.21 4.31
C GLY A 23 19.02 -19.82 2.82
N GLY A 24 19.22 -18.55 2.47
CA GLY A 24 19.18 -18.06 1.08
C GLY A 24 20.14 -16.92 0.72
N TYR A 25 21.04 -16.47 1.62
CA TYR A 25 21.97 -15.39 1.29
C TYR A 25 23.39 -15.92 1.04
N CYS A 26 23.80 -15.92 -0.24
CA CYS A 26 25.21 -16.02 -0.61
C CYS A 26 25.99 -14.87 0.04
N ALA A 27 27.01 -15.22 0.82
CA ALA A 27 27.84 -14.30 1.57
C ALA A 27 28.67 -13.39 0.64
N THR A 28 28.49 -12.08 0.76
CA THR A 28 29.53 -11.11 0.41
C THR A 28 30.44 -10.93 1.62
N SER A 29 31.73 -11.17 1.41
CA SER A 29 32.79 -11.17 2.41
C SER A 29 33.07 -9.76 2.95
N ASP A 30 32.62 -9.48 4.17
CA ASP A 30 33.05 -8.28 4.90
C ASP A 30 33.62 -8.71 6.26
N SER A 31 34.91 -8.43 6.51
CA SER A 31 35.69 -9.00 7.62
C SER A 31 35.18 -8.64 9.02
N THR A 32 34.36 -7.59 9.12
CA THR A 32 33.63 -7.16 10.32
C THR A 32 32.48 -8.08 10.71
N THR A 33 31.84 -8.76 9.75
CA THR A 33 30.78 -9.75 10.06
C THR A 33 31.33 -11.07 10.58
N VAL A 34 32.54 -11.45 10.15
CA VAL A 34 33.19 -12.70 10.60
C VAL A 34 33.71 -12.56 12.04
N SER A 35 34.26 -11.41 12.44
CA SER A 35 34.72 -11.22 13.82
C SER A 35 33.56 -11.10 14.82
N ALA A 36 32.44 -10.49 14.42
CA ALA A 36 31.20 -10.47 15.20
C ALA A 36 30.63 -11.89 15.38
N TRP A 37 30.69 -12.73 14.34
CA TRP A 37 30.26 -14.13 14.41
C TRP A 37 31.11 -14.98 15.36
N VAL A 38 32.45 -14.87 15.30
CA VAL A 38 33.36 -15.64 16.17
C VAL A 38 33.21 -15.23 17.65
N THR A 39 32.99 -13.94 17.91
CA THR A 39 32.76 -13.44 19.28
C THR A 39 31.38 -13.90 19.80
N TYR A 40 30.36 -13.89 18.94
CA TYR A 40 29.01 -14.36 19.24
C TYR A 40 28.94 -15.88 19.49
N GLU A 41 29.72 -16.68 18.74
CA GLU A 41 29.81 -18.13 18.90
C GLU A 41 30.51 -18.52 20.22
N ALA A 42 31.51 -17.74 20.63
CA ALA A 42 32.17 -17.89 21.94
C ALA A 42 31.23 -17.51 23.11
N GLU A 43 30.43 -16.45 22.95
CA GLU A 43 29.41 -16.06 23.93
C GLU A 43 28.26 -17.08 24.03
N LEU A 44 27.85 -17.68 22.91
CA LEU A 44 26.88 -18.79 22.88
C LEU A 44 27.40 -20.05 23.57
N LYS A 45 28.67 -20.43 23.36
CA LYS A 45 29.30 -21.55 24.07
C LYS A 45 29.40 -21.29 25.58
N ALA A 46 29.83 -20.09 25.97
CA ALA A 46 29.90 -19.71 27.38
C ALA A 46 28.51 -19.63 28.05
N ALA A 47 27.47 -19.22 27.31
CA ALA A 47 26.09 -19.21 27.77
C ALA A 47 25.50 -20.64 27.89
N ALA A 48 25.84 -21.54 26.98
CA ALA A 48 25.45 -22.95 27.03
C ALA A 48 26.10 -23.69 28.21
N GLU A 49 27.39 -23.42 28.48
CA GLU A 49 28.11 -23.97 29.65
C GLU A 49 27.55 -23.41 30.97
N LYS A 50 27.20 -22.12 31.04
CA LYS A 50 26.53 -21.54 32.22
C LYS A 50 25.11 -22.08 32.42
N ALA A 51 24.35 -22.33 31.36
CA ALA A 51 23.01 -22.91 31.45
C ALA A 51 23.00 -24.35 32.00
N GLN A 52 24.10 -25.10 31.85
CA GLN A 52 24.25 -26.44 32.45
C GLN A 52 24.42 -26.42 33.98
N THR A 53 24.76 -25.28 34.60
CA THR A 53 25.06 -25.19 36.05
C THR A 53 23.86 -24.89 36.96
N ALA A 54 22.71 -24.49 36.42
CA ALA A 54 21.49 -24.30 37.20
C ALA A 54 20.48 -25.39 36.84
N LYS A 55 20.47 -26.51 37.58
CA LYS A 55 19.48 -27.58 37.40
C LYS A 55 18.07 -27.01 37.58
N PRO A 56 17.27 -26.85 36.51
CA PRO A 56 15.86 -26.57 36.68
C PRO A 56 15.24 -27.83 37.32
N SER A 57 14.37 -27.67 38.31
CA SER A 57 13.61 -28.77 38.90
C SER A 57 12.12 -28.62 38.55
N GLY A 58 11.46 -29.73 38.25
CA GLY A 58 10.04 -29.75 37.92
C GLY A 58 9.70 -29.47 36.43
N PRO A 59 8.48 -28.97 36.13
CA PRO A 59 7.93 -28.85 34.77
C PRO A 59 8.82 -28.07 33.79
N GLN A 60 9.48 -27.01 34.27
CA GLN A 60 10.34 -26.16 33.44
C GLN A 60 11.57 -26.88 32.87
N ALA A 61 12.11 -27.87 33.60
CA ALA A 61 13.26 -28.66 33.13
C ALA A 61 12.89 -29.54 31.94
N ASN A 62 11.70 -30.13 31.98
CA ASN A 62 11.17 -30.98 30.93
C ASN A 62 10.83 -30.17 29.68
N THR A 63 10.21 -28.99 29.82
CA THR A 63 9.90 -28.12 28.66
C THR A 63 11.18 -27.66 27.97
N GLN A 64 12.21 -27.26 28.72
CA GLN A 64 13.49 -26.86 28.15
C GLN A 64 14.23 -28.03 27.48
N ALA A 65 14.17 -29.22 28.08
CA ALA A 65 14.71 -30.44 27.49
C ALA A 65 13.95 -30.83 26.21
N ALA A 66 12.62 -30.68 26.18
CA ALA A 66 11.79 -30.99 25.02
C ALA A 66 12.09 -30.04 23.85
N LEU A 67 12.20 -28.73 24.12
CA LEU A 67 12.59 -27.75 23.11
C LEU A 67 13.99 -28.03 22.56
N SER A 68 14.95 -28.31 23.44
CA SER A 68 16.32 -28.65 23.02
C SER A 68 16.36 -29.93 22.18
N ALA A 69 15.61 -30.96 22.57
CA ALA A 69 15.46 -32.19 21.79
C ALA A 69 14.81 -31.92 20.43
N CYS A 70 13.82 -31.03 20.37
CA CYS A 70 13.10 -30.68 19.15
C CYS A 70 14.04 -30.01 18.14
N PHE A 71 14.76 -28.98 18.57
CA PHE A 71 15.72 -28.26 17.72
C PHE A 71 16.93 -29.11 17.35
N GLY A 72 17.34 -30.03 18.23
CA GLY A 72 18.42 -30.98 17.97
C GLY A 72 18.02 -32.17 17.08
N GLY A 73 16.74 -32.28 16.67
CA GLY A 73 16.24 -33.43 15.91
C GLY A 73 16.26 -34.75 16.69
N GLN A 74 16.35 -34.72 18.01
CA GLN A 74 16.49 -35.89 18.89
C GLN A 74 15.11 -36.47 19.25
N ARG A 75 14.46 -37.06 18.24
CA ARG A 75 13.07 -37.56 18.34
C ARG A 75 12.87 -38.58 19.46
N ASP A 76 13.82 -39.50 19.66
CA ASP A 76 13.76 -40.50 20.73
C ASP A 76 13.80 -39.87 22.13
N GLN A 77 14.63 -38.83 22.30
CA GLN A 77 14.71 -38.09 23.56
C GLN A 77 13.38 -37.38 23.83
N LEU A 78 12.77 -36.81 22.81
CA LEU A 78 11.49 -36.11 22.90
C LEU A 78 10.33 -37.07 23.24
N ALA A 79 10.34 -38.29 22.67
CA ALA A 79 9.40 -39.36 23.05
C ALA A 79 9.57 -39.83 24.50
N GLN A 80 10.81 -39.86 25.03
CA GLN A 80 11.05 -40.18 26.43
C GLN A 80 10.55 -39.06 27.36
N ILE A 81 10.75 -37.80 26.97
CA ILE A 81 10.28 -36.64 27.74
C ILE A 81 8.75 -36.60 27.78
N TYR A 82 8.09 -36.86 26.65
CA TYR A 82 6.63 -36.98 26.56
C TYR A 82 6.09 -38.05 27.51
N ARG A 83 6.64 -39.28 27.46
CA ARG A 83 6.22 -40.39 28.34
C ARG A 83 6.37 -40.05 29.82
N LYS A 84 7.46 -39.35 30.19
CA LYS A 84 7.69 -38.89 31.58
C LYS A 84 6.67 -37.83 32.01
N ALA A 85 6.36 -36.87 31.14
CA ALA A 85 5.34 -35.85 31.42
C ALA A 85 3.95 -36.47 31.60
N LEU A 86 3.56 -37.38 30.69
CA LEU A 86 2.27 -38.07 30.76
C LEU A 86 2.12 -38.91 32.04
N ALA A 87 3.13 -39.71 32.40
CA ALA A 87 3.10 -40.53 33.61
C ALA A 87 2.99 -39.67 34.88
N ARG A 88 3.64 -38.49 34.89
CA ARG A 88 3.56 -37.55 36.00
C ARG A 88 2.17 -36.95 36.14
N GLU A 89 1.59 -36.47 35.05
CA GLU A 89 0.25 -35.88 35.05
C GLU A 89 -0.82 -36.88 35.51
N GLN A 90 -0.71 -38.14 35.05
CA GLN A 90 -1.57 -39.23 35.50
C GLN A 90 -1.43 -39.51 37.00
N ALA A 91 -0.22 -39.38 37.57
CA ALA A 91 0.03 -39.60 38.99
C ALA A 91 -0.45 -38.43 39.87
N THR A 92 -0.40 -37.19 39.38
CA THR A 92 -0.80 -36.00 40.14
C THR A 92 -2.30 -35.72 40.13
N GLY A 93 -3.03 -36.18 39.11
CA GLY A 93 -4.46 -35.90 38.93
C GLY A 93 -4.80 -34.42 38.66
N ASP A 94 -3.79 -33.57 38.57
CA ASP A 94 -3.91 -32.13 38.27
C ASP A 94 -4.18 -31.94 36.77
N THR A 95 -5.25 -31.23 36.44
CA THR A 95 -5.69 -30.99 35.06
C THR A 95 -5.61 -29.48 34.76
N PRO A 96 -4.41 -28.94 34.52
CA PRO A 96 -4.27 -27.57 34.05
C PRO A 96 -4.95 -27.39 32.68
N GLU A 97 -5.32 -26.14 32.35
CA GLU A 97 -5.99 -25.78 31.09
C GLU A 97 -5.15 -26.14 29.85
N ILE A 98 -3.83 -26.24 29.97
CA ILE A 98 -2.91 -26.80 28.97
C ILE A 98 -1.98 -27.79 29.67
N ARG A 99 -1.92 -29.03 29.19
CA ARG A 99 -1.03 -30.04 29.77
C ARG A 99 0.38 -29.96 29.18
N GLU A 100 1.36 -30.29 30.00
CA GLU A 100 2.78 -30.36 29.60
C GLU A 100 2.95 -31.47 28.56
N SER A 101 2.30 -32.62 28.78
CA SER A 101 2.32 -33.75 27.86
C SER A 101 1.72 -33.42 26.49
N GLU A 102 0.61 -32.67 26.45
CA GLU A 102 -0.02 -32.21 25.20
C GLU A 102 0.91 -31.27 24.41
N SER A 103 1.60 -30.37 25.10
CA SER A 103 2.57 -29.45 24.49
C SER A 103 3.79 -30.19 23.93
N ILE A 104 4.29 -31.19 24.63
CA ILE A 104 5.43 -32.01 24.17
C ILE A 104 5.00 -32.93 23.03
N LEU A 105 3.77 -33.48 23.05
CA LEU A 105 3.22 -34.28 21.95
C LEU A 105 3.09 -33.45 20.68
N TYR A 106 2.62 -32.21 20.79
CA TYR A 106 2.58 -31.28 19.66
C TYR A 106 3.98 -31.07 19.05
N LEU A 107 5.00 -30.78 19.88
CA LEU A 107 6.39 -30.64 19.41
C LEU A 107 6.93 -31.95 18.80
N PHE A 108 6.61 -33.09 19.39
CA PHE A 108 6.99 -34.41 18.87
C PHE A 108 6.43 -34.64 17.48
N ASN A 109 5.15 -34.38 17.28
CA ASN A 109 4.50 -34.52 15.98
C ASN A 109 5.14 -33.57 14.96
N SER A 110 5.44 -32.32 15.33
CA SER A 110 6.12 -31.35 14.46
C SER A 110 7.54 -31.72 14.01
N THR A 111 8.12 -32.81 14.51
CA THR A 111 9.41 -33.35 14.01
C THR A 111 9.25 -34.46 12.97
N LEU A 112 8.02 -34.84 12.62
CA LEU A 112 7.73 -35.81 11.55
C LEU A 112 8.09 -35.20 10.19
N ARG A 113 8.83 -35.96 9.38
CA ARG A 113 9.24 -35.56 8.03
C ARG A 113 8.26 -36.02 6.95
N ASP A 114 7.59 -37.15 7.21
CA ASP A 114 6.53 -37.61 6.35
C ASP A 114 5.25 -36.83 6.66
N ARG A 115 4.65 -36.27 5.60
CA ARG A 115 3.47 -35.41 5.71
C ARG A 115 2.26 -36.17 6.22
N ASP A 116 2.02 -37.38 5.73
CA ASP A 116 0.84 -38.15 6.08
C ASP A 116 0.93 -38.62 7.53
N GLU A 117 2.12 -39.02 7.97
CA GLU A 117 2.40 -39.29 9.37
C GLU A 117 2.19 -38.04 10.25
N PHE A 118 2.67 -36.87 9.83
CA PHE A 118 2.49 -35.61 10.54
C PHE A 118 1.01 -35.25 10.71
N LEU A 119 0.26 -35.25 9.60
CA LEU A 119 -1.15 -34.88 9.60
C LEU A 119 -1.97 -35.84 10.47
N LEU A 120 -1.75 -37.15 10.32
CA LEU A 120 -2.42 -38.17 11.13
C LEU A 120 -2.11 -38.00 12.62
N ALA A 121 -0.84 -37.80 12.96
CA ALA A 121 -0.41 -37.64 14.35
C ALA A 121 -0.99 -36.37 15.00
N GLN A 122 -1.04 -35.25 14.27
CA GLN A 122 -1.65 -34.02 14.75
C GLN A 122 -3.19 -34.11 14.81
N GLU A 123 -3.84 -34.82 13.88
CA GLU A 123 -5.28 -35.04 13.94
C GLU A 123 -5.67 -35.86 15.18
N ILE A 124 -4.93 -36.92 15.48
CA ILE A 124 -5.10 -37.72 16.70
C ILE A 124 -4.89 -36.82 17.93
N ALA A 125 -3.83 -36.02 17.96
CA ALA A 125 -3.57 -35.08 19.07
C ALA A 125 -4.69 -34.04 19.25
N ALA A 126 -5.27 -33.52 18.15
CA ALA A 126 -6.38 -32.57 18.20
C ALA A 126 -7.68 -33.20 18.73
N ARG A 127 -7.90 -34.50 18.48
CA ARG A 127 -9.06 -35.25 19.00
C ARG A 127 -8.90 -35.60 20.47
N GLU A 128 -7.69 -35.91 20.90
CA GLU A 128 -7.38 -36.38 22.25
C GLU A 128 -7.13 -35.25 23.25
N THR A 129 -6.74 -34.05 22.78
CA THR A 129 -6.49 -32.90 23.66
C THR A 129 -7.77 -32.43 24.38
N GLN A 130 -7.63 -32.24 25.69
CA GLN A 130 -8.72 -31.72 26.53
C GLN A 130 -8.71 -30.19 26.56
N SER A 131 -7.59 -29.57 26.20
CA SER A 131 -7.43 -28.11 26.08
C SER A 131 -8.02 -27.57 24.78
N ASP A 132 -8.98 -26.65 24.88
CA ASP A 132 -9.53 -25.93 23.71
C ASP A 132 -8.48 -25.00 23.07
N GLU A 133 -7.58 -24.40 23.86
CA GLU A 133 -6.47 -23.60 23.34
C GLU A 133 -5.50 -24.48 22.54
N MET A 134 -5.11 -25.64 23.09
CA MET A 134 -4.17 -26.53 22.42
C MET A 134 -4.80 -27.18 21.18
N ARG A 135 -6.10 -27.52 21.24
CA ARG A 135 -6.88 -27.92 20.06
C ARG A 135 -6.84 -26.87 18.97
N THR A 136 -7.04 -25.60 19.34
CA THR A 136 -7.00 -24.48 18.38
C THR A 136 -5.61 -24.32 17.76
N ARG A 137 -4.53 -24.47 18.55
CA ARG A 137 -3.15 -24.44 18.05
C ARG A 137 -2.86 -25.58 17.08
N ILE A 138 -3.25 -26.81 17.42
CA ILE A 138 -3.05 -27.98 16.55
C ILE A 138 -3.87 -27.84 15.27
N ILE A 139 -5.13 -27.39 15.35
CA ILE A 139 -5.96 -27.11 14.18
C ILE A 139 -5.32 -26.03 13.30
N LEU A 140 -4.80 -24.95 13.88
CA LEU A 140 -4.13 -23.91 13.08
C LEU A 140 -2.86 -24.44 12.41
N ALA A 141 -2.06 -25.27 13.10
CA ALA A 141 -0.91 -25.93 12.49
C ALA A 141 -1.31 -26.88 11.33
N LEU A 142 -2.42 -27.61 11.47
CA LEU A 142 -2.99 -28.43 10.39
C LEU A 142 -3.51 -27.57 9.22
N LEU A 143 -4.07 -26.39 9.51
CA LEU A 143 -4.54 -25.42 8.50
C LEU A 143 -3.38 -24.67 7.82
N GLU A 144 -2.17 -24.69 8.40
CA GLU A 144 -0.95 -24.09 7.85
C GLU A 144 -0.20 -25.01 6.88
N ASP A 145 -0.65 -26.26 6.67
CA ASP A 145 -0.15 -27.15 5.61
C ASP A 145 -0.25 -26.49 4.24
N GLU A 146 0.84 -26.51 3.46
CA GLU A 146 0.93 -25.79 2.18
C GLU A 146 -0.16 -26.25 1.21
N TYR A 147 -0.45 -27.55 1.17
CA TYR A 147 -1.47 -28.11 0.29
C TYR A 147 -2.89 -27.71 0.74
N TYR A 148 -3.17 -27.77 2.04
CA TYR A 148 -4.44 -27.28 2.57
C TYR A 148 -4.63 -25.79 2.29
N GLU A 149 -3.59 -24.97 2.46
CA GLU A 149 -3.66 -23.54 2.18
C GLU A 149 -3.86 -23.26 0.67
N ILE A 150 -3.20 -24.01 -0.21
CA ILE A 150 -3.45 -23.95 -1.66
C ILE A 150 -4.91 -24.27 -1.96
N HIS A 151 -5.47 -25.34 -1.38
CA HIS A 151 -6.88 -25.72 -1.57
C HIS A 151 -7.84 -24.69 -1.01
N GLN A 152 -7.56 -24.12 0.16
CA GLN A 152 -8.36 -23.05 0.74
C GLN A 152 -8.34 -21.80 -0.13
N LEU A 153 -7.17 -21.38 -0.61
CA LEU A 153 -7.03 -20.23 -1.51
C LEU A 153 -7.71 -20.48 -2.86
N ASN A 154 -7.62 -21.69 -3.40
CA ASN A 154 -8.31 -22.07 -4.64
C ASN A 154 -9.82 -22.07 -4.44
N ARG A 155 -10.32 -22.62 -3.33
CA ARG A 155 -11.74 -22.59 -2.95
C ARG A 155 -12.23 -21.16 -2.76
N ASP A 156 -11.50 -20.32 -2.06
CA ASP A 156 -11.84 -18.91 -1.85
C ASP A 156 -11.81 -18.13 -3.16
N THR A 157 -10.92 -18.47 -4.09
CA THR A 157 -10.84 -17.86 -5.43
C THR A 157 -12.02 -18.28 -6.28
N ARG A 158 -12.38 -19.57 -6.29
CA ARG A 158 -13.58 -20.11 -6.95
C ARG A 158 -14.86 -19.53 -6.34
N TYR A 159 -14.94 -19.47 -5.02
CA TYR A 159 -16.06 -18.88 -4.29
C TYR A 159 -16.19 -17.39 -4.57
N ASN A 160 -15.10 -16.63 -4.61
CA ASN A 160 -15.15 -15.21 -4.97
C ASN A 160 -15.54 -15.01 -6.44
N ARG A 161 -15.09 -15.89 -7.34
CA ARG A 161 -15.53 -15.88 -8.75
C ARG A 161 -17.02 -16.17 -8.86
N MET A 162 -17.50 -17.22 -8.19
CA MET A 162 -18.92 -17.57 -8.11
C MET A 162 -19.74 -16.46 -7.45
N THR A 163 -19.25 -15.85 -6.37
CA THR A 163 -19.90 -14.73 -5.68
C THR A 163 -20.02 -13.51 -6.58
N LYS A 164 -18.97 -13.20 -7.37
CA LYS A 164 -19.04 -12.13 -8.38
C LYS A 164 -20.10 -12.45 -9.44
N VAL A 165 -20.15 -13.69 -9.93
CA VAL A 165 -21.15 -14.12 -10.92
C VAL A 165 -22.56 -14.14 -10.31
N PHE A 166 -22.75 -14.71 -9.13
CA PHE A 166 -24.02 -14.81 -8.40
C PHE A 166 -24.53 -13.44 -7.99
N ASN A 167 -23.71 -12.55 -7.43
CA ASN A 167 -24.16 -11.20 -7.08
C ASN A 167 -24.56 -10.40 -8.33
N ARG A 168 -23.88 -10.62 -9.46
CA ARG A 168 -24.26 -10.02 -10.75
C ARG A 168 -25.52 -10.65 -11.34
N ALA A 169 -25.65 -11.98 -11.27
CA ALA A 169 -26.81 -12.74 -11.72
C ALA A 169 -28.05 -12.46 -10.86
N SER A 170 -27.92 -12.39 -9.53
CA SER A 170 -28.98 -12.04 -8.57
C SER A 170 -29.45 -10.60 -8.77
N ALA A 171 -28.51 -9.66 -8.93
CA ALA A 171 -28.84 -8.27 -9.25
C ALA A 171 -29.45 -8.06 -10.64
N SER A 172 -29.26 -9.01 -11.57
CA SER A 172 -29.87 -8.97 -12.91
C SER A 172 -31.15 -9.80 -12.99
N LEU A 173 -31.31 -10.89 -12.25
CA LEU A 173 -32.54 -11.70 -12.14
C LEU A 173 -33.65 -10.95 -11.41
N SER A 174 -33.34 -10.19 -10.36
CA SER A 174 -34.33 -9.33 -9.72
C SER A 174 -34.85 -8.23 -10.67
N LYS A 175 -34.10 -7.90 -11.72
CA LYS A 175 -34.45 -6.92 -12.76
C LYS A 175 -35.09 -7.55 -14.00
N LEU A 176 -34.66 -8.75 -14.39
CA LEU A 176 -35.28 -9.57 -15.44
C LEU A 176 -36.69 -10.02 -15.06
N ALA A 177 -36.97 -10.25 -13.78
CA ALA A 177 -38.32 -10.48 -13.27
C ALA A 177 -39.27 -9.28 -13.53
N MET A 178 -38.74 -8.10 -13.83
CA MET A 178 -39.49 -6.90 -14.25
C MET A 178 -39.60 -6.76 -15.78
N PHE A 179 -39.25 -7.79 -16.57
CA PHE A 179 -39.41 -7.87 -18.04
C PHE A 179 -38.80 -6.70 -18.85
N GLN A 180 -37.59 -6.25 -18.49
CA GLN A 180 -36.86 -5.25 -19.28
C GLN A 180 -35.78 -5.89 -20.17
N PRO A 181 -35.92 -5.90 -21.51
CA PRO A 181 -34.97 -6.54 -22.43
C PRO A 181 -33.57 -5.89 -22.46
N GLN A 182 -33.42 -4.69 -21.92
CA GLN A 182 -32.14 -3.97 -21.80
C GLN A 182 -31.17 -4.66 -20.83
N ASP A 183 -31.68 -5.33 -19.78
CA ASP A 183 -30.84 -5.99 -18.77
C ASP A 183 -30.17 -7.28 -19.27
N ALA A 184 -30.74 -7.94 -20.29
CA ALA A 184 -30.15 -9.13 -20.92
C ALA A 184 -28.89 -8.79 -21.74
N ALA A 185 -28.85 -7.63 -22.38
CA ALA A 185 -27.67 -7.18 -23.13
C ALA A 185 -26.56 -6.65 -22.19
N GLN A 186 -26.93 -6.10 -21.02
CA GLN A 186 -25.98 -5.75 -19.96
C GLN A 186 -25.32 -6.99 -19.34
N LEU A 187 -26.07 -8.10 -19.20
CA LEU A 187 -25.56 -9.42 -18.79
C LEU A 187 -24.46 -9.96 -19.73
N LEU A 188 -24.58 -9.73 -21.04
CA LEU A 188 -23.56 -10.12 -22.03
C LEU A 188 -22.30 -9.26 -21.96
N LEU A 189 -22.44 -7.96 -21.70
CA LEU A 189 -21.29 -7.08 -21.46
C LEU A 189 -20.61 -7.41 -20.12
N ASP A 190 -21.38 -7.72 -19.08
CA ASP A 190 -20.87 -8.16 -17.77
C ASP A 190 -20.14 -9.49 -17.91
N SER A 191 -20.69 -10.31 -18.80
CA SER A 191 -20.09 -11.42 -19.53
C SER A 191 -18.61 -11.27 -19.78
N VAL A 192 -18.36 -10.46 -20.80
CA VAL A 192 -17.07 -10.16 -21.41
C VAL A 192 -16.14 -9.43 -20.44
N TYR A 193 -16.65 -8.46 -19.68
CA TYR A 193 -15.86 -7.73 -18.68
C TYR A 193 -15.36 -8.63 -17.56
N SER A 194 -16.22 -9.54 -17.05
CA SER A 194 -15.84 -10.52 -16.04
C SER A 194 -14.78 -11.50 -16.53
N ILE A 195 -14.87 -11.92 -17.80
CA ILE A 195 -13.89 -12.80 -18.45
C ILE A 195 -12.55 -12.08 -18.60
N ARG A 196 -12.53 -10.79 -18.97
CA ARG A 196 -11.28 -9.99 -19.05
C ARG A 196 -10.64 -9.77 -17.68
N GLN A 197 -11.42 -9.40 -16.66
CA GLN A 197 -10.92 -9.29 -15.28
C GLN A 197 -10.42 -10.62 -14.72
N ALA A 198 -11.03 -11.74 -15.11
CA ALA A 198 -10.58 -13.08 -14.70
C ALA A 198 -9.19 -13.45 -15.26
N LYS A 199 -8.69 -12.75 -16.29
CA LYS A 199 -7.34 -12.94 -16.83
C LYS A 199 -6.25 -12.27 -15.98
N LYS A 200 -6.58 -11.27 -15.16
CA LYS A 200 -5.61 -10.65 -14.23
C LYS A 200 -5.27 -11.62 -13.10
N ALA A 201 -3.99 -11.69 -12.76
CA ALA A 201 -3.54 -12.52 -11.67
C ALA A 201 -3.79 -11.81 -10.33
N THR A 202 -4.46 -12.51 -9.42
CA THR A 202 -4.75 -12.01 -8.06
C THR A 202 -3.58 -12.26 -7.12
N ASP A 203 -3.50 -11.51 -6.03
CA ASP A 203 -2.50 -11.70 -4.98
C ASP A 203 -2.55 -13.12 -4.39
N ARG A 204 -3.76 -13.72 -4.33
CA ARG A 204 -3.93 -15.12 -3.90
C ARG A 204 -3.33 -16.11 -4.88
N GLU A 205 -3.46 -15.86 -6.19
CA GLU A 205 -2.87 -16.72 -7.22
C GLU A 205 -1.34 -16.65 -7.20
N ARG A 206 -0.74 -15.49 -6.92
CA ARG A 206 0.71 -15.36 -6.68
C ARG A 206 1.15 -16.19 -5.47
N ARG A 207 0.42 -16.08 -4.36
CA ARG A 207 0.69 -16.86 -3.15
C ARG A 207 0.53 -18.36 -3.40
N MET A 208 -0.50 -18.80 -4.14
CA MET A 208 -0.68 -20.20 -4.52
C MET A 208 0.51 -20.73 -5.34
N VAL A 209 1.07 -19.95 -6.26
CA VAL A 209 2.27 -20.36 -7.01
C VAL A 209 3.50 -20.49 -6.09
N PHE A 210 3.69 -19.57 -5.15
CA PHE A 210 4.75 -19.68 -4.15
C PHE A 210 4.60 -20.94 -3.28
N LEU A 211 3.40 -21.17 -2.74
CA LEU A 211 3.12 -22.35 -1.91
C LEU A 211 3.26 -23.64 -2.72
N ALA A 212 2.82 -23.66 -3.98
CA ALA A 212 2.98 -24.83 -4.85
C ALA A 212 4.45 -25.17 -5.10
N ARG A 213 5.31 -24.15 -5.34
CA ARG A 213 6.76 -24.37 -5.46
C ARG A 213 7.36 -24.92 -4.17
N LYS A 214 6.96 -24.38 -3.02
CA LYS A 214 7.42 -24.86 -1.71
C LYS A 214 6.99 -26.32 -1.49
N PHE A 215 5.71 -26.63 -1.71
CA PHE A 215 5.16 -27.97 -1.56
C PHE A 215 5.87 -28.99 -2.45
N LEU A 216 6.11 -28.68 -3.72
CA LEU A 216 6.79 -29.61 -4.64
C LEU A 216 8.28 -29.79 -4.31
N ALA A 217 8.92 -28.81 -3.69
CA ALA A 217 10.30 -28.93 -3.22
C ALA A 217 10.40 -29.77 -1.94
N GLU A 218 9.45 -29.63 -1.03
CA GLU A 218 9.44 -30.29 0.29
C GLU A 218 8.86 -31.70 0.22
N TYR A 219 7.85 -31.93 -0.61
CA TYR A 219 7.11 -33.19 -0.76
C TYR A 219 7.03 -33.67 -2.22
N PRO A 220 8.16 -33.96 -2.89
CA PRO A 220 8.18 -34.31 -4.32
C PRO A 220 7.45 -35.63 -4.64
N ASN A 221 7.32 -36.53 -3.66
CA ASN A 221 6.70 -37.85 -3.82
C ASN A 221 5.28 -37.94 -3.24
N ALA A 222 4.69 -36.83 -2.78
CA ALA A 222 3.33 -36.84 -2.26
C ALA A 222 2.33 -37.21 -3.36
N PRO A 223 1.23 -37.93 -3.04
CA PRO A 223 0.24 -38.32 -4.03
C PRO A 223 -0.38 -37.11 -4.76
N GLU A 224 -0.44 -35.96 -4.11
CA GLU A 224 -1.01 -34.72 -4.64
C GLU A 224 0.00 -33.87 -5.46
N ALA A 225 1.27 -34.27 -5.54
CA ALA A 225 2.31 -33.52 -6.25
C ALA A 225 1.98 -33.29 -7.74
N THR A 226 1.33 -34.25 -8.39
CA THR A 226 0.92 -34.10 -9.80
C THR A 226 -0.14 -33.00 -9.95
N GLU A 227 -1.15 -32.97 -9.07
CA GLU A 227 -2.21 -31.94 -9.08
C GLU A 227 -1.61 -30.55 -8.80
N VAL A 228 -0.72 -30.44 -7.82
CA VAL A 228 -0.08 -29.17 -7.45
C VAL A 228 0.82 -28.66 -8.58
N ALA A 229 1.54 -29.54 -9.27
CA ALA A 229 2.37 -29.17 -10.43
C ALA A 229 1.53 -28.64 -11.61
N GLU A 230 0.39 -29.28 -11.90
CA GLU A 230 -0.53 -28.80 -12.93
C GLU A 230 -1.13 -27.43 -12.57
N LEU A 231 -1.57 -27.26 -11.32
CA LEU A 231 -2.08 -25.98 -10.83
C LEU A 231 -1.01 -24.87 -10.92
N GLN A 232 0.23 -25.16 -10.50
CA GLN A 232 1.34 -24.23 -10.61
C GLN A 232 1.56 -23.82 -12.07
N LYS A 233 1.59 -24.78 -13.00
CA LYS A 233 1.79 -24.50 -14.43
C LYS A 233 0.70 -23.58 -14.99
N GLN A 234 -0.56 -23.83 -14.66
CA GLN A 234 -1.69 -23.00 -15.11
C GLN A 234 -1.63 -21.57 -14.52
N LEU A 235 -1.37 -21.45 -13.21
CA LEU A 235 -1.29 -20.16 -12.55
C LEU A 235 -0.05 -19.36 -12.97
N GLN A 236 1.08 -20.03 -13.23
CA GLN A 236 2.29 -19.39 -13.73
C GLN A 236 2.07 -18.81 -15.12
N ALA A 237 1.47 -19.57 -16.04
CA ALA A 237 1.13 -19.05 -17.37
C ALA A 237 0.22 -17.81 -17.29
N LYS A 238 -0.73 -17.81 -16.35
CA LYS A 238 -1.58 -16.65 -16.09
C LYS A 238 -0.80 -15.45 -15.54
N LEU A 239 0.14 -15.67 -14.62
CA LEU A 239 1.01 -14.63 -14.07
C LEU A 239 1.91 -14.01 -15.13
N ASP A 240 2.49 -14.83 -15.99
CA ASP A 240 3.36 -14.38 -17.07
C ASP A 240 2.57 -13.55 -18.09
N ALA A 241 1.36 -13.97 -18.44
CA ALA A 241 0.46 -13.19 -19.30
C ALA A 241 0.06 -11.84 -18.68
N ASP A 242 -0.26 -11.80 -17.38
CA ASP A 242 -0.57 -10.55 -16.67
C ASP A 242 0.65 -9.62 -16.61
N ARG A 243 1.84 -10.16 -16.34
CA ARG A 243 3.08 -9.38 -16.33
C ARG A 243 3.39 -8.83 -17.71
N ALA A 244 3.30 -9.64 -18.76
CA ALA A 244 3.51 -9.18 -20.13
C ALA A 244 2.56 -8.03 -20.52
N ALA A 245 1.29 -8.07 -20.08
CA ALA A 245 0.34 -6.99 -20.29
C ALA A 245 0.69 -5.70 -19.52
N ARG A 246 1.23 -5.83 -18.29
CA ARG A 246 1.71 -4.68 -17.52
C ARG A 246 2.93 -4.03 -18.14
N GLU A 247 3.89 -4.82 -18.62
CA GLU A 247 5.08 -4.33 -19.32
C GLU A 247 4.70 -3.62 -20.63
N GLN A 248 3.74 -4.18 -21.39
CA GLN A 248 3.19 -3.52 -22.58
C GLN A 248 2.58 -2.14 -22.25
N ALA A 249 1.82 -2.04 -21.16
CA ALA A 249 1.24 -0.77 -20.71
C ALA A 249 2.30 0.23 -20.26
N ALA A 250 3.36 -0.23 -19.57
CA ALA A 250 4.49 0.59 -19.17
C ALA A 250 5.28 1.10 -20.38
N ALA A 251 5.52 0.24 -21.38
CA ALA A 251 6.16 0.63 -22.63
C ALA A 251 5.39 1.74 -23.36
N GLN A 252 4.06 1.59 -23.51
CA GLN A 252 3.22 2.62 -24.12
C GLN A 252 3.28 3.93 -23.33
N PHE A 253 3.22 3.85 -22.00
CA PHE A 253 3.30 5.03 -21.14
C PHE A 253 4.64 5.78 -21.26
N GLN A 254 5.76 5.07 -21.38
CA GLN A 254 7.08 5.68 -21.58
C GLN A 254 7.24 6.24 -23.00
N LEU A 255 6.70 5.54 -24.00
CA LEU A 255 6.66 6.02 -25.38
C LEU A 255 5.90 7.34 -25.49
N ASP A 256 4.74 7.45 -24.82
CA ASP A 256 3.94 8.68 -24.78
C ASP A 256 4.66 9.85 -24.08
N ARG A 257 5.68 9.55 -23.26
CA ARG A 257 6.54 10.54 -22.58
C ARG A 257 7.81 10.89 -23.36
N GLY A 258 8.05 10.26 -24.51
CA GLY A 258 9.28 10.44 -25.28
C GLY A 258 10.52 9.81 -24.62
N ASN A 259 10.35 8.95 -23.61
CA ASN A 259 11.46 8.22 -23.00
C ASN A 259 11.67 6.90 -23.75
N TYR A 260 12.35 6.98 -24.89
CA TYR A 260 12.45 5.89 -25.85
C TYR A 260 13.26 4.70 -25.31
N ASP A 261 14.33 4.92 -24.53
CA ASP A 261 15.12 3.83 -23.93
C ASP A 261 14.28 2.99 -22.96
N ALA A 262 13.54 3.65 -22.05
CA ALA A 262 12.68 2.95 -21.10
C ALA A 262 11.50 2.26 -21.80
N ALA A 263 10.94 2.91 -22.84
CA ALA A 263 9.90 2.31 -23.64
C ALA A 263 10.37 1.03 -24.34
N GLU A 264 11.60 1.02 -24.86
CA GLU A 264 12.17 -0.13 -25.56
C GLU A 264 12.38 -1.29 -24.59
N TYR A 265 13.01 -1.03 -23.44
CA TYR A 265 13.22 -2.02 -22.38
C TYR A 265 11.91 -2.75 -21.98
N HIS A 266 10.85 -1.98 -21.70
CA HIS A 266 9.57 -2.57 -21.31
C HIS A 266 8.90 -3.33 -22.48
N ALA A 267 9.02 -2.84 -23.71
CA ALA A 267 8.47 -3.51 -24.89
C ALA A 267 9.19 -4.83 -25.18
N GLU A 268 10.51 -4.89 -25.00
CA GLU A 268 11.31 -6.10 -25.15
C GLU A 268 10.91 -7.18 -24.14
N ILE A 269 10.75 -6.82 -22.87
CA ILE A 269 10.28 -7.75 -21.84
C ILE A 269 8.88 -8.27 -22.21
N ALA A 270 7.97 -7.37 -22.60
CA ALA A 270 6.61 -7.76 -22.98
C ALA A 270 6.60 -8.77 -24.14
N ALA A 271 7.42 -8.54 -25.18
CA ALA A 271 7.56 -9.43 -26.32
C ALA A 271 8.23 -10.77 -25.95
N LEU A 272 9.24 -10.76 -25.08
CA LEU A 272 9.93 -11.97 -24.61
C LEU A 272 9.02 -12.86 -23.76
N MET A 273 8.16 -12.26 -22.92
CA MET A 273 7.22 -13.01 -22.08
C MET A 273 6.04 -13.60 -22.85
N ALA A 274 5.71 -13.07 -24.03
CA ALA A 274 4.62 -13.54 -24.87
C ALA A 274 5.00 -13.47 -26.37
N PRO A 275 5.90 -14.37 -26.83
CA PRO A 275 6.48 -14.30 -28.17
C PRO A 275 5.47 -14.53 -29.30
N GLU A 276 4.35 -15.18 -29.01
CA GLU A 276 3.28 -15.43 -29.98
C GLU A 276 2.29 -14.25 -30.12
N ASP A 277 2.42 -13.20 -29.30
CA ASP A 277 1.52 -12.05 -29.32
C ASP A 277 2.03 -10.96 -30.28
N GLN A 278 1.45 -10.94 -31.49
CA GLN A 278 1.81 -10.01 -32.55
C GLN A 278 1.71 -8.53 -32.12
N ALA A 279 0.75 -8.18 -31.27
CA ALA A 279 0.57 -6.79 -30.83
C ALA A 279 1.76 -6.27 -30.01
N LYS A 280 2.43 -7.16 -29.26
CA LYS A 280 3.63 -6.80 -28.47
C LYS A 280 4.86 -6.66 -29.36
N ALA A 281 4.99 -7.52 -30.37
CA ALA A 281 6.04 -7.39 -31.38
C ALA A 281 5.90 -6.07 -32.18
N GLU A 282 4.68 -5.71 -32.57
CA GLU A 282 4.38 -4.44 -33.24
C GLU A 282 4.70 -3.23 -32.37
N LEU A 283 4.39 -3.28 -31.07
CA LEU A 283 4.75 -2.21 -30.13
C LEU A 283 6.27 -2.03 -30.05
N LEU A 284 7.04 -3.11 -29.93
CA LEU A 284 8.50 -3.03 -29.91
C LEU A 284 9.07 -2.41 -31.19
N ALA A 285 8.55 -2.82 -32.36
CA ALA A 285 8.96 -2.23 -33.64
C ALA A 285 8.66 -0.73 -33.69
N LYS A 286 7.48 -0.31 -33.24
CA LYS A 286 7.08 1.10 -33.17
C LYS A 286 8.00 1.92 -32.26
N VAL A 287 8.36 1.38 -31.09
CA VAL A 287 9.26 2.06 -30.14
C VAL A 287 10.65 2.23 -30.75
N ARG A 288 11.19 1.19 -31.39
CA ARG A 288 12.50 1.26 -32.07
C ARG A 288 12.53 2.27 -33.20
N GLN A 289 11.45 2.36 -33.97
CA GLN A 289 11.33 3.40 -34.99
C GLN A 289 11.32 4.80 -34.37
N ALA A 290 10.49 5.03 -33.34
CA ALA A 290 10.40 6.34 -32.69
C ALA A 290 11.74 6.79 -32.07
N ARG A 291 12.53 5.83 -31.55
CA ARG A 291 13.90 6.07 -31.09
C ARG A 291 14.81 6.49 -32.24
N GLY A 292 14.82 5.74 -33.34
CA GLY A 292 15.62 6.07 -34.53
C GLY A 292 15.31 7.46 -35.09
N ASP A 293 14.01 7.81 -35.18
CA ASP A 293 13.56 9.13 -35.62
C ASP A 293 13.99 10.26 -34.66
N ALA A 294 14.18 9.96 -33.37
CA ALA A 294 14.65 10.92 -32.39
C ALA A 294 16.17 11.12 -32.48
N ASP A 295 16.92 10.04 -32.63
CA ASP A 295 18.37 10.06 -32.82
C ASP A 295 18.74 10.81 -34.11
N GLU A 296 17.99 10.63 -35.20
CA GLU A 296 18.17 11.36 -36.46
C GLU A 296 17.92 12.87 -36.29
N ARG A 297 16.85 13.25 -35.58
CA ARG A 297 16.57 14.66 -35.27
C ARG A 297 17.65 15.30 -34.41
N GLU A 298 18.22 14.56 -33.46
CA GLU A 298 19.34 15.05 -32.65
C GLU A 298 20.58 15.28 -33.53
N ALA A 299 20.91 14.32 -34.40
CA ALA A 299 22.02 14.43 -35.34
C ALA A 299 21.87 15.64 -36.28
N ASP A 300 20.67 15.83 -36.84
CA ASP A 300 20.35 16.98 -37.70
C ASP A 300 20.54 18.32 -36.96
N SER A 301 20.11 18.39 -35.70
CA SER A 301 20.21 19.61 -34.88
C SER A 301 21.65 20.03 -34.55
N LEU A 302 22.59 19.09 -34.60
CA LEU A 302 24.01 19.31 -34.30
C LEU A 302 24.86 19.60 -35.56
N SER A 303 24.25 19.53 -36.76
CA SER A 303 24.95 19.74 -38.03
C SER A 303 25.06 21.22 -38.42
N VAL A 304 26.12 21.60 -39.13
CA VAL A 304 26.28 22.95 -39.68
C VAL A 304 25.45 23.08 -40.96
N SER A 305 24.54 24.05 -41.00
CA SER A 305 23.66 24.25 -42.14
C SER A 305 24.42 24.65 -43.41
N PRO A 306 24.17 24.02 -44.57
CA PRO A 306 24.72 24.45 -45.86
C PRO A 306 24.38 25.91 -46.23
N ALA A 307 23.34 26.48 -45.60
CA ALA A 307 22.91 27.87 -45.82
C ALA A 307 23.94 28.91 -45.33
N ASP A 308 24.81 28.57 -44.36
CA ASP A 308 25.84 29.48 -43.83
C ASP A 308 26.91 29.83 -44.89
N GLY A 309 27.11 28.93 -45.86
CA GLY A 309 27.98 29.17 -47.02
C GLY A 309 27.43 30.19 -48.02
N GLN A 310 26.12 30.44 -48.00
CA GLN A 310 25.42 31.26 -49.00
C GLN A 310 25.10 32.68 -48.52
N MET A 311 25.39 33.03 -47.26
CA MET A 311 25.13 34.37 -46.73
C MET A 311 26.07 35.45 -47.28
N SER A 312 25.52 36.64 -47.52
CA SER A 312 26.30 37.82 -47.92
C SER A 312 27.23 38.27 -46.78
N SER A 313 28.33 38.97 -47.12
CA SER A 313 29.23 39.54 -46.10
C SER A 313 28.53 40.53 -45.17
N ALA A 314 27.50 41.23 -45.66
CA ALA A 314 26.69 42.14 -44.85
C ALA A 314 25.81 41.39 -43.85
N ASP A 315 25.13 40.32 -44.27
CA ASP A 315 24.32 39.49 -43.37
C ASP A 315 25.20 38.77 -42.34
N LYS A 316 26.41 38.33 -42.72
CA LYS A 316 27.40 37.76 -41.78
C LYS A 316 27.80 38.76 -40.70
N ALA A 317 27.99 40.03 -41.04
CA ALA A 317 28.30 41.07 -40.07
C ALA A 317 27.11 41.36 -39.13
N VAL A 318 25.90 41.40 -39.66
CA VAL A 318 24.65 41.57 -38.88
C VAL A 318 24.45 40.39 -37.93
N MET A 319 24.65 39.16 -38.40
CA MET A 319 24.57 37.95 -37.59
C MET A 319 25.63 37.95 -36.48
N ALA A 320 26.89 38.26 -36.80
CA ALA A 320 27.96 38.36 -35.80
C ALA A 320 27.65 39.42 -34.74
N ALA A 321 27.08 40.56 -35.15
CA ALA A 321 26.65 41.61 -34.22
C ALA A 321 25.48 41.16 -33.33
N ALA A 322 24.48 40.44 -33.87
CA ALA A 322 23.38 39.87 -33.10
C ALA A 322 23.87 38.83 -32.08
N VAL A 323 24.75 37.92 -32.51
CA VAL A 323 25.37 36.91 -31.64
C VAL A 323 26.19 37.57 -30.54
N ASN A 324 27.00 38.57 -30.87
CA ASN A 324 27.78 39.29 -29.88
C ASN A 324 26.89 40.01 -28.86
N ALA A 325 25.81 40.66 -29.31
CA ALA A 325 24.83 41.29 -28.42
C ALA A 325 24.13 40.28 -27.48
N LEU A 326 23.82 39.07 -27.98
CA LEU A 326 23.31 37.97 -27.17
C LEU A 326 24.32 37.50 -26.12
N LEU A 327 25.58 37.29 -26.52
CA LEU A 327 26.64 36.80 -25.64
C LEU A 327 26.96 37.80 -24.52
N THR A 328 27.04 39.09 -24.86
CA THR A 328 27.35 40.17 -23.89
C THR A 328 26.14 40.67 -23.12
N ASN A 329 24.93 40.20 -23.45
CA ASN A 329 23.66 40.68 -22.91
C ASN A 329 23.45 42.22 -23.06
N ASP A 330 23.93 42.81 -24.18
CA ASP A 330 23.81 44.25 -24.46
C ASP A 330 22.52 44.57 -25.25
N LYS A 331 21.52 45.12 -24.54
CA LYS A 331 20.23 45.48 -25.11
C LYS A 331 20.34 46.57 -26.19
N ALA A 332 21.18 47.59 -25.95
CA ALA A 332 21.36 48.68 -26.90
C ALA A 332 22.05 48.21 -28.18
N ALA A 333 22.93 47.20 -28.10
CA ALA A 333 23.48 46.54 -29.26
C ALA A 333 22.42 45.76 -30.03
N MET A 334 21.59 44.98 -29.35
CA MET A 334 20.51 44.21 -29.99
C MET A 334 19.52 45.14 -30.73
N GLU A 335 19.11 46.25 -30.12
CA GLU A 335 18.25 47.25 -30.75
C GLU A 335 18.89 47.88 -31.99
N ARG A 336 20.20 48.17 -31.94
CA ARG A 336 20.95 48.67 -33.10
C ARG A 336 20.98 47.66 -34.25
N VAL A 337 21.11 46.36 -33.94
CA VAL A 337 21.10 45.32 -34.98
C VAL A 337 19.71 45.14 -35.58
N LEU A 338 18.65 45.19 -34.77
CA LEU A 338 17.25 45.13 -35.25
C LEU A 338 16.86 46.31 -36.16
N ALA A 339 17.50 47.46 -35.97
CA ALA A 339 17.29 48.65 -36.80
C ALA A 339 17.98 48.57 -38.18
N GLN A 340 18.94 47.65 -38.36
CA GLN A 340 19.67 47.50 -39.62
C GLN A 340 18.86 46.66 -40.63
N PRO A 341 18.68 47.13 -41.88
CA PRO A 341 18.09 46.31 -42.93
C PRO A 341 19.03 45.15 -43.29
N SER A 342 18.51 43.92 -43.28
CA SER A 342 19.24 42.70 -43.59
C SER A 342 18.34 41.66 -44.24
N GLY A 343 18.93 40.76 -45.04
CA GLY A 343 18.22 39.63 -45.64
C GLY A 343 17.85 38.56 -44.60
N ILE A 344 18.53 38.57 -43.45
CA ILE A 344 18.35 37.65 -42.32
C ILE A 344 17.54 38.26 -41.16
N ARG A 345 16.75 39.31 -41.44
CA ARG A 345 16.04 40.07 -40.40
C ARG A 345 15.14 39.19 -39.53
N ASP A 346 14.51 38.19 -40.12
CA ASP A 346 13.71 37.18 -39.42
C ASP A 346 14.53 36.43 -38.35
N SER A 347 15.75 36.02 -38.68
CA SER A 347 16.68 35.33 -37.79
C SER A 347 17.20 36.25 -36.68
N VAL A 348 17.38 37.54 -36.98
CA VAL A 348 17.71 38.56 -35.97
C VAL A 348 16.52 38.80 -35.02
N VAL A 349 15.28 38.85 -35.53
CA VAL A 349 14.08 38.97 -34.69
C VAL A 349 13.90 37.73 -33.80
N PHE A 350 14.17 36.53 -34.32
CA PHE A 350 14.21 35.32 -33.52
C PHE A 350 15.26 35.41 -32.40
N ALA A 351 16.50 35.82 -32.72
CA ALA A 351 17.55 36.03 -31.74
C ALA A 351 17.18 37.09 -30.68
N ALA A 352 16.54 38.19 -31.07
CA ALA A 352 16.07 39.21 -30.14
C ALA A 352 14.98 38.68 -29.19
N SER A 353 14.11 37.77 -29.65
CA SER A 353 13.13 37.13 -28.76
C SER A 353 13.80 36.26 -27.70
N ALA A 354 14.87 35.55 -28.04
CA ALA A 354 15.67 34.80 -27.06
C ALA A 354 16.39 35.72 -26.06
N PHE A 355 16.83 36.89 -26.52
CA PHE A 355 17.37 37.94 -25.66
C PHE A 355 16.32 38.45 -24.66
N ASP A 356 15.10 38.72 -25.12
CA ASP A 356 14.00 39.17 -24.26
C ASP A 356 13.62 38.10 -23.22
N ASP A 357 13.54 36.82 -23.63
CA ASP A 357 13.27 35.69 -22.71
C ASP A 357 14.35 35.58 -21.63
N ARG A 358 15.64 35.70 -22.02
CA ARG A 358 16.78 35.68 -21.08
C ARG A 358 16.72 36.81 -20.04
N ASN A 359 16.17 37.96 -20.41
CA ASN A 359 16.01 39.11 -19.52
C ASN A 359 14.69 39.10 -18.74
N GLY A 360 13.96 37.98 -18.75
CA GLY A 360 12.75 37.77 -17.95
C GLY A 360 11.46 38.29 -18.61
N ASN A 361 11.51 38.72 -19.87
CA ASN A 361 10.35 39.15 -20.65
C ASN A 361 9.82 38.02 -21.54
N HIS A 362 9.46 36.89 -20.93
CA HIS A 362 8.98 35.71 -21.64
C HIS A 362 7.72 35.98 -22.48
N ASP A 363 6.74 36.68 -21.91
CA ASP A 363 5.47 36.96 -22.59
C ASP A 363 5.69 37.81 -23.85
N GLY A 364 6.60 38.78 -23.77
CA GLY A 364 7.02 39.58 -24.93
C GLY A 364 7.77 38.75 -25.97
N ALA A 365 8.70 37.90 -25.54
CA ALA A 365 9.44 37.00 -26.42
C ALA A 365 8.50 36.04 -27.17
N LEU A 366 7.55 35.41 -26.46
CA LEU A 366 6.58 34.47 -27.02
C LEU A 366 5.64 35.19 -28.01
N ALA A 367 5.21 36.43 -27.72
CA ALA A 367 4.42 37.23 -28.64
C ALA A 367 5.20 37.54 -29.94
N THR A 368 6.48 37.91 -29.82
CA THR A 368 7.36 38.14 -30.98
C THR A 368 7.55 36.87 -31.80
N LEU A 369 7.79 35.72 -31.15
CA LEU A 369 7.90 34.43 -31.84
C LEU A 369 6.62 34.05 -32.59
N ARG A 370 5.44 34.20 -31.96
CA ARG A 370 4.14 33.92 -32.59
C ARG A 370 3.90 34.83 -33.80
N GLN A 371 4.25 36.11 -33.67
CA GLN A 371 4.16 37.05 -34.77
C GLN A 371 5.10 36.66 -35.91
N LEU A 372 6.35 36.30 -35.62
CA LEU A 372 7.36 35.91 -36.60
C LEU A 372 6.96 34.63 -37.35
N ALA A 373 6.50 33.60 -36.62
CA ALA A 373 6.00 32.36 -37.20
C ALA A 373 4.80 32.60 -38.14
N LYS A 374 3.96 33.60 -37.84
CA LYS A 374 2.80 33.96 -38.66
C LYS A 374 3.15 34.84 -39.86
N SER A 375 4.05 35.81 -39.70
CA SER A 375 4.38 36.78 -40.75
C SER A 375 5.41 36.27 -41.76
N ALA A 376 6.24 35.30 -41.37
CA ALA A 376 7.32 34.76 -42.22
C ALA A 376 7.46 33.22 -42.10
N PRO A 377 6.40 32.41 -42.29
CA PRO A 377 6.38 30.98 -41.95
C PRO A 377 7.40 30.11 -42.71
N GLY A 378 7.87 30.54 -43.88
CA GLY A 378 8.81 29.79 -44.72
C GLY A 378 10.26 30.25 -44.64
N THR A 379 10.58 31.25 -43.80
CA THR A 379 11.95 31.74 -43.65
C THR A 379 12.65 31.04 -42.47
N PRO A 380 13.99 30.98 -42.43
CA PRO A 380 14.71 30.29 -41.35
C PRO A 380 14.28 30.73 -39.93
N GLY A 381 14.11 32.03 -39.71
CA GLY A 381 13.66 32.58 -38.44
C GLY A 381 12.19 32.25 -38.11
N GLY A 382 11.31 32.19 -39.11
CA GLY A 382 9.91 31.79 -38.91
C GLY A 382 9.75 30.30 -38.62
N ILE A 383 10.53 29.44 -39.30
CA ILE A 383 10.60 28.00 -39.04
C ILE A 383 11.14 27.75 -37.63
N ALA A 384 12.24 28.41 -37.25
CA ALA A 384 12.83 28.31 -35.91
C ALA A 384 11.85 28.81 -34.82
N ALA A 385 11.12 29.89 -35.10
CA ALA A 385 10.10 30.41 -34.19
C ALA A 385 8.94 29.42 -34.01
N ALA A 386 8.42 28.85 -35.10
CA ALA A 386 7.38 27.83 -35.04
C ALA A 386 7.85 26.59 -34.26
N ALA A 387 9.07 26.12 -34.53
CA ALA A 387 9.66 24.98 -33.82
C ALA A 387 9.82 25.28 -32.32
N THR A 388 10.29 26.47 -31.96
CA THR A 388 10.48 26.88 -30.57
C THR A 388 9.15 27.02 -29.82
N ILE A 389 8.11 27.57 -30.46
CA ILE A 389 6.75 27.62 -29.89
C ILE A 389 6.19 26.22 -29.67
N SER A 390 6.45 25.30 -30.61
CA SER A 390 5.99 23.92 -30.52
C SER A 390 6.75 23.08 -29.49
N ASN A 391 7.90 23.58 -28.99
CA ASN A 391 8.69 22.89 -27.98
C ASN A 391 8.00 23.01 -26.60
N PRO A 392 7.57 21.88 -25.99
CA PRO A 392 6.89 21.89 -24.69
C PRO A 392 7.74 22.43 -23.53
N ASP A 393 9.07 22.36 -23.63
CA ASP A 393 9.98 22.84 -22.59
C ASP A 393 10.28 24.35 -22.69
N TYR A 394 9.93 24.97 -23.83
CA TYR A 394 9.98 26.41 -24.01
C TYR A 394 8.63 27.05 -23.67
N ASN A 395 7.53 26.52 -24.20
CA ASN A 395 6.18 27.04 -23.96
C ASN A 395 5.55 26.42 -22.70
N LEU A 396 6.15 26.77 -21.55
CA LEU A 396 5.75 26.23 -20.24
C LEU A 396 4.31 26.60 -19.87
N ASP A 397 3.77 27.71 -20.40
CA ASP A 397 2.38 28.12 -20.18
C ASP A 397 1.40 27.14 -20.84
N GLU A 398 1.64 26.80 -22.11
CA GLU A 398 0.83 25.81 -22.82
C GLU A 398 0.99 24.41 -22.21
N GLN A 399 2.18 24.07 -21.71
CA GLN A 399 2.39 22.82 -20.97
C GLN A 399 1.56 22.77 -19.68
N PHE A 400 1.51 23.87 -18.92
CA PHE A 400 0.68 23.97 -17.72
C PHE A 400 -0.81 23.91 -18.05
N ASP A 401 -1.27 24.69 -19.03
CA ASP A 401 -2.68 24.71 -19.44
C ASP A 401 -3.12 23.35 -19.99
N SER A 402 -2.28 22.69 -20.78
CA SER A 402 -2.50 21.31 -21.25
C SER A 402 -2.59 20.33 -20.08
N ALA A 403 -1.72 20.45 -19.07
CA ALA A 403 -1.79 19.62 -17.88
C ALA A 403 -3.06 19.88 -17.06
N VAL A 404 -3.49 21.14 -16.92
CA VAL A 404 -4.74 21.53 -16.26
C VAL A 404 -5.95 20.96 -17.00
N GLU A 405 -5.96 21.01 -18.33
CA GLU A 405 -7.04 20.48 -19.14
C GLU A 405 -7.08 18.95 -19.10
N ASP A 406 -5.93 18.28 -19.16
CA ASP A 406 -5.81 16.82 -18.93
C ASP A 406 -6.34 16.45 -17.53
N LEU A 407 -5.99 17.21 -16.48
CA LEU A 407 -6.52 17.01 -15.14
C LEU A 407 -8.04 17.24 -15.09
N ARG A 408 -8.58 18.25 -15.79
CA ARG A 408 -10.03 18.48 -15.88
C ARG A 408 -10.74 17.34 -16.59
N GLN A 409 -10.20 16.86 -17.70
CA GLN A 409 -10.74 15.70 -18.43
C GLN A 409 -10.69 14.45 -17.56
N LYS A 410 -9.57 14.18 -16.88
CA LYS A 410 -9.44 13.08 -15.91
C LYS A 410 -10.41 13.21 -14.75
N ARG A 411 -10.61 14.43 -14.22
CA ARG A 411 -11.56 14.71 -13.14
C ARG A 411 -13.00 14.53 -13.61
N ASN A 412 -13.36 15.02 -14.79
CA ASN A 412 -14.69 14.83 -15.37
C ASN A 412 -14.96 13.35 -15.60
N LYS A 413 -13.98 12.64 -16.17
CA LYS A 413 -14.01 11.18 -16.31
C LYS A 413 -14.14 10.49 -14.96
N PHE A 414 -13.39 10.88 -13.94
CA PHE A 414 -13.48 10.32 -12.59
C PHE A 414 -14.84 10.60 -11.91
N ILE A 415 -15.38 11.80 -12.06
CA ILE A 415 -16.71 12.14 -11.55
C ILE A 415 -17.75 11.24 -12.23
N LEU A 416 -17.70 11.14 -13.56
CA LEU A 416 -18.61 10.33 -14.36
C LEU A 416 -18.46 8.82 -14.12
N SER A 417 -17.24 8.30 -14.01
CA SER A 417 -16.96 6.85 -14.07
C SER A 417 -16.11 6.28 -12.93
N GLY A 418 -15.46 7.10 -12.10
CA GLY A 418 -14.63 6.68 -10.96
C GLY A 418 -13.16 6.36 -11.32
N LYS A 419 -12.37 5.82 -10.38
CA LYS A 419 -10.98 5.34 -10.58
C LYS A 419 -10.96 4.02 -11.36
N ARG A 420 -11.60 4.00 -12.52
CA ARG A 420 -11.92 2.78 -13.26
C ARG A 420 -11.12 2.69 -14.56
N THR A 421 -10.65 1.49 -14.87
CA THR A 421 -9.78 1.17 -16.02
C THR A 421 -10.49 1.39 -17.36
N GLY A 422 -9.74 1.47 -18.47
CA GLY A 422 -10.29 1.67 -19.82
C GLY A 422 -11.39 0.66 -20.20
N ASP A 423 -11.21 -0.60 -19.83
CA ASP A 423 -12.20 -1.67 -20.02
C ASP A 423 -13.51 -1.45 -19.24
N GLU A 424 -13.43 -0.86 -18.04
CA GLU A 424 -14.61 -0.51 -17.23
C GLU A 424 -15.41 0.65 -17.84
N ASN A 425 -14.71 1.59 -18.48
CA ASN A 425 -15.35 2.71 -19.19
C ASN A 425 -16.04 2.23 -20.47
N ALA A 426 -15.45 1.28 -21.21
CA ALA A 426 -16.06 0.67 -22.39
C ALA A 426 -17.28 -0.19 -22.04
N TYR A 427 -17.18 -0.98 -20.95
CA TYR A 427 -18.31 -1.74 -20.40
C TYR A 427 -19.48 -0.80 -19.99
N MET A 428 -19.18 0.33 -19.35
CA MET A 428 -20.19 1.34 -18.99
C MET A 428 -20.78 2.08 -20.18
N ALA A 429 -19.99 2.45 -21.19
CA ALA A 429 -20.50 3.07 -22.40
C ALA A 429 -21.44 2.12 -23.15
N GLY A 430 -21.09 0.82 -23.22
CA GLY A 430 -21.95 -0.20 -23.79
C GLY A 430 -23.23 -0.43 -23.00
N SER A 431 -23.17 -0.46 -21.66
CA SER A 431 -24.36 -0.64 -20.81
C SER A 431 -25.24 0.60 -20.74
N ALA A 432 -24.68 1.81 -20.76
CA ALA A 432 -25.42 3.06 -20.85
C ALA A 432 -26.13 3.22 -22.20
N ALA A 433 -25.50 2.82 -23.31
CA ALA A 433 -26.13 2.81 -24.62
C ALA A 433 -27.35 1.87 -24.67
N ILE A 434 -27.25 0.68 -24.05
CA ILE A 434 -28.34 -0.31 -23.98
C ILE A 434 -29.50 0.15 -23.10
N GLN A 435 -29.24 0.83 -21.98
CA GLN A 435 -30.27 1.36 -21.08
C GLN A 435 -30.98 2.62 -21.63
N SER A 436 -30.35 3.34 -22.58
CA SER A 436 -30.88 4.60 -23.13
C SER A 436 -32.00 4.44 -24.16
N THR A 437 -32.25 3.22 -24.63
CA THR A 437 -33.18 2.94 -25.75
C THR A 437 -34.67 2.85 -25.37
N GLY A 438 -35.05 3.05 -24.10
CA GLY A 438 -36.43 2.78 -23.64
C GLY A 438 -37.07 3.76 -22.67
N GLN A 439 -36.34 4.73 -22.11
CA GLN A 439 -36.93 5.85 -21.39
C GLN A 439 -36.30 7.16 -21.85
N ALA A 440 -37.13 7.98 -22.51
CA ALA A 440 -36.74 9.30 -22.95
C ALA A 440 -36.42 10.20 -21.74
N ALA A 441 -35.30 10.93 -21.86
CA ALA A 441 -34.88 12.08 -21.06
C ALA A 441 -34.25 11.83 -19.67
N SER A 442 -33.21 10.99 -19.59
CA SER A 442 -31.95 11.26 -18.83
C SER A 442 -31.13 9.97 -18.71
N GLY A 443 -30.18 9.76 -19.63
CA GLY A 443 -29.41 8.52 -19.78
C GLY A 443 -28.36 8.24 -18.69
N VAL A 444 -28.65 8.51 -17.42
CA VAL A 444 -27.80 8.15 -16.27
C VAL A 444 -28.68 7.57 -15.16
N PRO A 445 -28.52 6.31 -14.73
CA PRO A 445 -29.35 5.74 -13.68
C PRO A 445 -29.22 6.52 -12.36
N PHE A 446 -30.31 6.75 -11.65
CA PHE A 446 -30.41 7.63 -10.47
C PHE A 446 -29.32 7.38 -9.39
N LEU A 447 -28.96 6.12 -9.13
CA LEU A 447 -27.89 5.76 -8.18
C LEU A 447 -26.48 6.22 -8.64
N PHE A 448 -26.22 6.28 -9.94
CA PHE A 448 -25.00 6.84 -10.50
C PHE A 448 -25.01 8.37 -10.41
N LEU A 449 -26.18 9.01 -10.51
CA LEU A 449 -26.29 10.46 -10.33
C LEU A 449 -25.92 10.86 -8.89
N THR A 450 -26.39 10.12 -7.89
CA THR A 450 -26.01 10.34 -6.48
C THR A 450 -24.54 10.08 -6.21
N ASP A 451 -23.95 9.02 -6.78
CA ASP A 451 -22.52 8.72 -6.64
C ASP A 451 -21.64 9.75 -7.36
N MET A 452 -22.08 10.21 -8.54
CA MET A 452 -21.45 11.28 -9.31
C MET A 452 -21.53 12.63 -8.60
N LEU A 453 -22.66 12.92 -7.95
CA LEU A 453 -22.83 14.09 -7.08
C LEU A 453 -21.93 14.01 -5.85
N VAL A 454 -21.86 12.86 -5.17
CA VAL A 454 -20.95 12.66 -4.03
C VAL A 454 -19.48 12.78 -4.47
N ARG A 455 -19.10 12.22 -5.62
CA ARG A 455 -17.74 12.37 -6.18
C ARG A 455 -17.43 13.79 -6.62
N GLY A 456 -18.38 14.48 -7.24
CA GLY A 456 -18.24 15.89 -7.61
C GLY A 456 -18.06 16.79 -6.38
N VAL A 457 -18.88 16.59 -5.35
CA VAL A 457 -18.77 17.31 -4.07
C VAL A 457 -17.45 16.95 -3.37
N THR A 458 -17.07 15.67 -3.30
CA THR A 458 -15.82 15.26 -2.64
C THR A 458 -14.57 15.73 -3.37
N GLU A 459 -14.51 15.68 -4.71
CA GLU A 459 -13.40 16.25 -5.51
C GLU A 459 -13.25 17.76 -5.31
N GLN A 460 -14.34 18.48 -5.06
CA GLN A 460 -14.29 19.91 -4.78
C GLN A 460 -13.56 20.22 -3.46
N PHE A 461 -13.55 19.30 -2.50
CA PHE A 461 -12.92 19.47 -1.19
C PHE A 461 -11.62 18.67 -0.99
N LYS A 462 -11.46 17.54 -1.67
CA LYS A 462 -10.30 16.65 -1.61
C LYS A 462 -10.13 15.96 -2.95
N THR A 463 -9.04 16.27 -3.66
CA THR A 463 -8.80 15.61 -4.94
C THR A 463 -8.25 14.21 -4.73
N GLN A 464 -8.83 13.24 -5.44
CA GLN A 464 -8.36 11.85 -5.46
C GLN A 464 -7.54 11.55 -6.73
N MET A 465 -7.42 12.54 -7.62
CA MET A 465 -6.67 12.47 -8.87
C MET A 465 -5.21 12.81 -8.66
N ASP A 466 -4.37 12.23 -9.50
CA ASP A 466 -2.95 12.55 -9.58
C ASP A 466 -2.79 13.99 -10.10
N THR A 467 -2.22 14.86 -9.28
CA THR A 467 -1.96 16.27 -9.60
C THR A 467 -0.50 16.53 -9.99
N ASP A 468 0.36 15.52 -9.97
CA ASP A 468 1.82 15.69 -10.04
C ASP A 468 2.24 16.37 -11.33
N ARG A 469 1.60 16.05 -12.47
CA ARG A 469 1.89 16.69 -13.76
C ARG A 469 1.56 18.18 -13.76
N VAL A 470 0.45 18.58 -13.14
CA VAL A 470 0.03 19.99 -13.04
C VAL A 470 0.94 20.74 -12.06
N VAL A 471 1.28 20.10 -10.94
CA VAL A 471 2.18 20.68 -9.93
C VAL A 471 3.58 20.84 -10.50
N ASP A 472 4.15 19.85 -11.19
CA ASP A 472 5.49 19.92 -11.79
C ASP A 472 5.56 20.98 -12.90
N SER A 473 4.63 20.94 -13.87
CA SER A 473 4.58 21.95 -14.96
C SER A 473 4.41 23.38 -14.40
N GLY A 474 3.50 23.58 -13.45
CA GLY A 474 3.32 24.88 -12.81
C GLY A 474 4.52 25.32 -11.97
N ALA A 475 5.15 24.40 -11.24
CA ALA A 475 6.35 24.68 -10.45
C ALA A 475 7.53 25.09 -11.34
N ARG A 476 7.70 24.44 -12.50
CA ARG A 476 8.72 24.81 -13.50
C ARG A 476 8.49 26.22 -14.02
N TYR A 477 7.24 26.56 -14.36
CA TYR A 477 6.89 27.92 -14.79
C TYR A 477 7.21 28.95 -13.72
N VAL A 478 6.71 28.77 -12.50
CA VAL A 478 6.90 29.69 -11.36
C VAL A 478 8.38 29.83 -10.99
N ARG A 479 9.18 28.77 -11.13
CA ARG A 479 10.62 28.81 -10.87
C ARG A 479 11.37 29.61 -11.94
N ARG A 480 11.00 29.44 -13.22
CA ARG A 480 11.67 30.11 -14.34
C ARG A 480 11.27 31.58 -14.48
N TYR A 481 10.00 31.90 -14.19
CA TYR A 481 9.41 33.23 -14.38
C TYR A 481 8.75 33.78 -13.10
N PRO A 482 9.49 33.91 -11.97
CA PRO A 482 8.90 34.18 -10.65
C PRO A 482 8.14 35.51 -10.55
N ASN A 483 8.53 36.52 -11.33
CA ASN A 483 7.96 37.87 -11.27
C ASN A 483 6.88 38.14 -12.34
N SER A 484 6.51 37.13 -13.14
CA SER A 484 5.44 37.31 -14.15
C SER A 484 4.06 37.37 -13.49
N ALA A 485 3.13 38.13 -14.06
CA ALA A 485 1.74 38.17 -13.59
C ALA A 485 1.11 36.75 -13.60
N ARG A 486 1.43 35.98 -14.64
CA ARG A 486 1.02 34.59 -14.80
C ARG A 486 1.54 33.66 -13.69
N SER A 487 2.75 33.88 -13.18
CA SER A 487 3.31 33.11 -12.06
C SER A 487 2.48 33.25 -10.77
N ALA A 488 1.92 34.44 -10.51
CA ALA A 488 1.01 34.64 -9.37
C ALA A 488 -0.30 33.85 -9.52
N GLU A 489 -0.88 33.85 -10.72
CA GLU A 489 -2.08 33.07 -11.05
C GLU A 489 -1.84 31.56 -10.92
N ILE A 490 -0.76 31.06 -11.52
CA ILE A 490 -0.37 29.65 -11.45
C ILE A 490 -0.13 29.25 -10.00
N SER A 491 0.59 30.08 -9.23
CA SER A 491 0.82 29.83 -7.80
C SER A 491 -0.49 29.75 -7.00
N ALA A 492 -1.50 30.58 -7.30
CA ALA A 492 -2.80 30.49 -6.64
C ALA A 492 -3.53 29.16 -6.97
N GLN A 493 -3.43 28.69 -8.21
CA GLN A 493 -3.98 27.39 -8.63
C GLN A 493 -3.26 26.22 -7.96
N LEU A 494 -1.92 26.26 -7.93
CA LEU A 494 -1.09 25.25 -7.26
C LEU A 494 -1.35 25.19 -5.76
N ALA A 495 -1.53 26.34 -5.11
CA ALA A 495 -1.89 26.42 -3.70
C ALA A 495 -3.22 25.69 -3.41
N LYS A 496 -4.21 25.84 -4.29
CA LYS A 496 -5.50 25.15 -4.17
C LYS A 496 -5.37 23.64 -4.38
N LEU A 497 -4.64 23.22 -5.42
CA LEU A 497 -4.46 21.80 -5.75
C LEU A 497 -3.68 21.05 -4.68
N THR A 498 -2.53 21.57 -4.26
CA THR A 498 -1.70 20.96 -3.19
C THR A 498 -2.47 20.87 -1.87
N ARG A 499 -3.29 21.87 -1.54
CA ARG A 499 -4.21 21.79 -0.39
C ARG A 499 -5.22 20.66 -0.52
N GLN A 500 -5.86 20.52 -1.68
CA GLN A 500 -6.84 19.47 -1.94
C GLN A 500 -6.21 18.07 -1.94
N ALA A 501 -4.94 17.96 -2.33
CA ALA A 501 -4.13 16.73 -2.23
C ALA A 501 -3.68 16.43 -0.79
N GLY A 502 -3.83 17.39 0.14
CA GLY A 502 -3.44 17.27 1.53
C GLY A 502 -1.95 17.53 1.79
N GLU A 503 -1.31 18.30 0.91
CA GLU A 503 0.08 18.78 0.97
C GLU A 503 0.14 20.23 1.47
N TYR A 504 -0.22 20.43 2.74
CA TYR A 504 -0.45 21.77 3.30
C TYR A 504 0.81 22.66 3.35
N THR A 505 2.00 22.07 3.53
CA THR A 505 3.27 22.81 3.52
C THR A 505 3.58 23.42 2.15
N GLN A 506 3.38 22.64 1.08
CA GLN A 506 3.57 23.14 -0.29
C GLN A 506 2.53 24.21 -0.63
N SER A 507 1.28 23.99 -0.22
CA SER A 507 0.20 24.97 -0.39
C SER A 507 0.53 26.32 0.23
N LYS A 508 1.09 26.34 1.46
CA LYS A 508 1.55 27.57 2.10
C LYS A 508 2.62 28.29 1.27
N GLY A 509 3.59 27.55 0.74
CA GLY A 509 4.63 28.12 -0.13
C GLY A 509 4.06 28.78 -1.38
N TYR A 510 3.08 28.15 -2.02
CA TYR A 510 2.42 28.71 -3.20
C TYR A 510 1.49 29.89 -2.89
N LEU A 511 0.82 29.92 -1.74
CA LEU A 511 0.06 31.10 -1.30
C LEU A 511 0.96 32.33 -1.12
N ALA A 512 2.16 32.13 -0.57
CA ALA A 512 3.14 33.19 -0.43
C ALA A 512 3.59 33.72 -1.80
N LYS A 513 3.91 32.82 -2.75
CA LYS A 513 4.27 33.18 -4.13
C LYS A 513 3.14 33.85 -4.90
N ALA A 514 1.89 33.49 -4.61
CA ALA A 514 0.70 34.12 -5.18
C ALA A 514 0.36 35.49 -4.56
N GLY A 515 1.06 35.92 -3.50
CA GLY A 515 0.74 37.15 -2.76
C GLY A 515 -0.58 37.09 -1.98
N THR A 516 -1.14 35.89 -1.75
CA THR A 516 -2.45 35.68 -1.10
C THR A 516 -2.34 34.99 0.26
N ASN A 517 -1.15 35.00 0.87
CA ASN A 517 -0.91 34.43 2.18
C ASN A 517 -1.47 35.33 3.30
N THR A 518 -2.77 35.21 3.57
CA THR A 518 -3.45 35.90 4.68
C THR A 518 -3.45 35.03 5.95
N PRO A 519 -3.53 35.64 7.14
CA PRO A 519 -3.66 34.89 8.40
C PRO A 519 -4.84 33.89 8.40
N GLU A 520 -5.94 34.25 7.73
CA GLU A 520 -7.11 33.38 7.57
C GLU A 520 -6.80 32.12 6.75
N ASN A 521 -6.07 32.27 5.64
CA ASN A 521 -5.67 31.14 4.80
C ASN A 521 -4.71 30.20 5.54
N GLU A 522 -3.77 30.76 6.31
CA GLU A 522 -2.87 29.97 7.15
C GLU A 522 -3.63 29.20 8.25
N ALA A 523 -4.56 29.86 8.94
CA ALA A 523 -5.41 29.21 9.95
C ALA A 523 -6.25 28.08 9.33
N LYS A 524 -6.74 28.26 8.10
CA LYS A 524 -7.51 27.23 7.38
C LYS A 524 -6.64 26.03 7.00
N LEU A 525 -5.40 26.25 6.54
CA LEU A 525 -4.44 25.17 6.25
C LEU A 525 -4.06 24.39 7.51
N ARG A 526 -3.79 25.07 8.63
CA ARG A 526 -3.50 24.44 9.92
C ARG A 526 -4.66 23.58 10.41
N ASN A 527 -5.89 24.07 10.27
CA ASN A 527 -7.10 23.32 10.60
C ASN A 527 -7.25 22.04 9.76
N ASP A 528 -7.06 22.13 8.44
CA ASP A 528 -7.16 20.97 7.55
C ASP A 528 -6.06 19.94 7.85
N GLN A 529 -4.84 20.40 8.15
CA GLN A 529 -3.71 19.55 8.54
C GLN A 529 -3.97 18.81 9.85
N ALA A 530 -4.45 19.51 10.89
CA ALA A 530 -4.80 18.91 12.16
C ALA A 530 -5.91 17.85 12.00
N ARG A 531 -6.90 18.10 11.12
CA ARG A 531 -7.98 17.14 10.83
C ARG A 531 -7.45 15.87 10.17
N LYS A 532 -6.52 15.99 9.21
CA LYS A 532 -5.87 14.82 8.58
C LYS A 532 -5.15 13.94 9.59
N PHE A 533 -4.41 14.54 10.53
CA PHE A 533 -3.78 13.79 11.63
C PHE A 533 -4.82 13.11 12.52
N TYR A 534 -5.92 13.80 12.86
CA TYR A 534 -6.98 13.22 13.67
C TYR A 534 -7.64 12.02 13.00
N ASP A 535 -8.02 12.14 11.71
CA ASP A 535 -8.63 11.04 10.95
C ASP A 535 -7.69 9.83 10.87
N THR A 536 -6.39 10.07 10.68
CA THR A 536 -5.36 9.02 10.69
C THR A 536 -5.30 8.31 12.04
N ALA A 537 -5.27 9.06 13.15
CA ALA A 537 -5.24 8.51 14.49
C ALA A 537 -6.47 7.66 14.83
N MET A 538 -7.65 8.07 14.36
CA MET A 538 -8.90 7.34 14.62
C MET A 538 -9.05 6.09 13.75
N SER A 539 -8.38 6.03 12.59
CA SER A 539 -8.43 4.87 11.69
C SER A 539 -7.48 3.73 12.08
N THR A 540 -6.46 4.00 12.91
CA THR A 540 -5.50 2.96 13.33
C THR A 540 -6.08 2.09 14.45
N GLY A 541 -5.72 0.79 14.46
CA GLY A 541 -5.96 -0.11 15.60
C GLY A 541 -4.90 0.01 16.71
N ASP A 542 -3.77 0.64 16.42
CA ASP A 542 -2.67 0.83 17.36
C ASP A 542 -2.95 2.03 18.28
N LEU A 543 -3.20 1.74 19.56
CA LEU A 543 -3.52 2.76 20.56
C LEU A 543 -2.30 3.63 20.92
N ALA A 544 -1.07 3.09 20.89
CA ALA A 544 0.13 3.85 21.21
C ALA A 544 0.41 4.89 20.11
N TYR A 545 0.33 4.48 18.85
CA TYR A 545 0.40 5.39 17.71
C TYR A 545 -0.71 6.45 17.77
N ARG A 546 -1.95 6.04 18.08
CA ARG A 546 -3.08 6.97 18.26
C ARG A 546 -2.78 8.02 19.33
N LYS A 547 -2.28 7.63 20.51
CA LYS A 547 -1.92 8.56 21.60
C LYS A 547 -0.90 9.59 21.13
N LYS A 548 0.17 9.15 20.48
CA LYS A 548 1.23 10.03 19.96
C LYS A 548 0.71 11.07 18.99
N VAL A 549 -0.11 10.66 18.02
CA VAL A 549 -0.68 11.59 17.04
C VAL A 549 -1.63 12.59 17.70
N LEU A 550 -2.46 12.15 18.66
CA LEU A 550 -3.36 13.05 19.39
C LEU A 550 -2.60 14.07 20.25
N GLN A 551 -1.51 13.67 20.92
CA GLN A 551 -0.61 14.58 21.63
C GLN A 551 0.03 15.59 20.68
N TYR A 552 0.53 15.12 19.53
CA TYR A 552 1.10 15.97 18.49
C TYR A 552 0.12 17.05 18.01
N ILE A 553 -1.17 16.70 17.83
CA ILE A 553 -2.22 17.68 17.49
C ILE A 553 -2.36 18.74 18.58
N GLY A 554 -2.43 18.33 19.85
CA GLY A 554 -2.57 19.26 20.97
C GLY A 554 -1.40 20.24 21.11
N SER A 555 -0.17 19.77 20.87
CA SER A 555 1.04 20.60 20.98
C SER A 555 1.27 21.49 19.76
N ASN A 556 1.03 20.99 18.55
CA ASN A 556 1.40 21.69 17.32
C ASN A 556 0.25 22.46 16.66
N PHE A 557 -1.00 22.14 17.02
CA PHE A 557 -2.22 22.77 16.48
C PHE A 557 -3.23 23.16 17.57
N PRO A 558 -2.81 23.89 18.64
CA PRO A 558 -3.71 24.23 19.75
C PRO A 558 -4.88 25.13 19.32
N ASP A 559 -4.69 25.88 18.24
CA ASP A 559 -5.64 26.80 17.60
C ASP A 559 -6.63 26.13 16.65
N ALA A 560 -6.43 24.84 16.33
CA ALA A 560 -7.29 24.14 15.39
C ALA A 560 -8.64 23.74 16.03
N LYS A 561 -9.73 23.82 15.26
CA LYS A 561 -11.08 23.41 15.67
C LYS A 561 -11.15 21.97 16.16
N ILE A 562 -10.31 21.08 15.61
CA ILE A 562 -10.27 19.66 15.98
C ILE A 562 -9.44 19.40 17.26
N ALA A 563 -8.66 20.37 17.75
CA ALA A 563 -7.76 20.17 18.87
C ALA A 563 -8.50 19.79 20.16
N LEU A 564 -9.64 20.42 20.44
CA LEU A 564 -10.48 20.08 21.59
C LEU A 564 -11.02 18.65 21.49
N THR A 565 -11.42 18.22 20.29
CA THR A 565 -11.88 16.85 20.05
C THR A 565 -10.74 15.84 20.19
N ALA A 566 -9.55 16.18 19.70
CA ALA A 566 -8.34 15.38 19.86
C ALA A 566 -7.95 15.24 21.34
N GLN A 567 -8.03 16.32 22.12
CA GLN A 567 -7.77 16.30 23.56
C GLN A 567 -8.79 15.43 24.31
N LYS A 568 -10.07 15.51 23.95
CA LYS A 568 -11.11 14.62 24.51
C LYS A 568 -10.86 13.15 24.16
N ALA A 569 -10.39 12.85 22.95
CA ALA A 569 -10.02 11.50 22.55
C ALA A 569 -8.76 11.01 23.27
N LEU A 570 -7.76 11.87 23.44
CA LEU A 570 -6.52 11.58 24.17
C LEU A 570 -6.82 11.28 25.64
N ALA A 571 -7.73 12.03 26.26
CA ALA A 571 -8.12 11.82 27.65
C ALA A 571 -8.76 10.44 27.91
N LYS A 572 -9.29 9.77 26.87
CA LYS A 572 -9.83 8.40 26.99
C LYS A 572 -8.75 7.33 27.02
N LEU A 573 -7.55 7.62 26.56
CA LEU A 573 -6.46 6.65 26.50
C LEU A 573 -5.75 6.53 27.86
N PRO A 574 -5.25 5.33 28.24
CA PRO A 574 -4.46 5.16 29.46
C PRO A 574 -3.18 6.02 29.46
N PRO A 575 -2.83 6.69 30.57
CA PRO A 575 -1.61 7.51 30.66
C PRO A 575 -0.32 6.75 30.39
N THR A 576 -0.19 5.51 30.88
CA THR A 576 1.02 4.68 30.74
C THR A 576 1.17 4.03 29.36
N LEU A 577 0.25 4.28 28.44
CA LEU A 577 0.30 3.73 27.09
C LEU A 577 1.42 4.40 26.29
N ASP A 578 2.44 3.65 25.91
CA ASP A 578 3.53 4.10 25.05
C ASP A 578 3.97 2.98 24.10
N ASP A 579 4.94 3.25 23.25
CA ASP A 579 5.52 2.23 22.38
C ASP A 579 6.09 1.08 23.24
N GLY A 580 5.70 -0.15 22.92
CA GLY A 580 6.12 -1.33 23.67
C GLY A 580 5.27 -1.64 24.90
N SER A 581 4.24 -0.85 25.21
CA SER A 581 3.27 -1.20 26.25
C SER A 581 2.47 -2.46 25.88
N VAL A 582 2.22 -3.31 26.88
CA VAL A 582 1.31 -4.44 26.78
C VAL A 582 -0.10 -3.95 27.08
N VAL A 583 -0.96 -3.94 26.06
CA VAL A 583 -2.37 -3.54 26.19
C VAL A 583 -3.24 -4.77 26.42
N LEU A 584 -3.95 -4.79 27.54
CA LEU A 584 -4.91 -5.82 27.91
C LEU A 584 -6.31 -5.24 27.98
N THR A 585 -7.19 -5.63 27.07
CA THR A 585 -8.60 -5.21 27.09
C THR A 585 -9.32 -5.77 28.32
N ARG A 586 -10.43 -5.14 28.73
CA ARG A 586 -11.26 -5.65 29.84
C ARG A 586 -11.62 -7.13 29.64
N LYS A 587 -12.04 -7.50 28.42
CA LYS A 587 -12.44 -8.88 28.07
C LYS A 587 -11.27 -9.88 28.16
N MET A 588 -10.03 -9.44 27.94
CA MET A 588 -8.85 -10.30 28.13
C MET A 588 -8.65 -10.58 29.62
N LEU A 589 -8.67 -9.53 30.45
CA LEU A 589 -8.48 -9.63 31.90
C LEU A 589 -9.62 -10.39 32.60
N GLU A 590 -10.84 -10.31 32.08
CA GLU A 590 -11.99 -11.07 32.57
C GLU A 590 -11.75 -12.60 32.50
N LYS A 591 -11.00 -13.06 31.50
CA LYS A 591 -10.63 -14.48 31.37
C LYS A 591 -9.52 -14.92 32.33
N ASP A 592 -8.72 -13.98 32.83
CA ASP A 592 -7.64 -14.25 33.79
C ASP A 592 -7.75 -13.33 35.01
N THR A 593 -8.80 -13.54 35.82
CA THR A 593 -9.01 -12.77 37.06
C THR A 593 -7.89 -12.99 38.09
N ALA A 594 -7.11 -14.07 37.98
CA ALA A 594 -5.95 -14.31 38.82
C ALA A 594 -4.81 -13.35 38.49
N LEU A 595 -4.53 -13.10 37.19
CA LEU A 595 -3.60 -12.07 36.76
C LEU A 595 -4.04 -10.69 37.26
N ALA A 596 -5.32 -10.34 37.13
CA ALA A 596 -5.85 -9.08 37.65
C ALA A 596 -5.59 -8.91 39.16
N ARG A 597 -5.84 -9.95 39.97
CA ARG A 597 -5.52 -9.93 41.41
C ARG A 597 -4.02 -9.79 41.67
N GLN A 598 -3.17 -10.46 40.90
CA GLN A 598 -1.70 -10.35 41.02
C GLN A 598 -1.19 -8.94 40.71
N MET A 599 -1.87 -8.24 39.80
CA MET A 599 -1.61 -6.83 39.49
C MET A 599 -2.19 -5.87 40.55
N GLY A 600 -2.94 -6.37 41.53
CA GLY A 600 -3.61 -5.56 42.54
C GLY A 600 -4.92 -4.92 42.05
N ILE A 601 -5.51 -5.43 40.96
CA ILE A 601 -6.77 -4.93 40.39
C ILE A 601 -7.93 -5.71 41.01
N ASN A 602 -8.94 -4.99 41.50
CA ASN A 602 -10.16 -5.60 42.03
C ASN A 602 -10.95 -6.27 40.89
N PRO A 603 -11.20 -7.59 40.91
CA PRO A 603 -11.94 -8.28 39.85
C PRO A 603 -13.35 -7.73 39.57
N ALA A 604 -13.97 -7.05 40.54
CA ALA A 604 -15.28 -6.42 40.38
C ALA A 604 -15.31 -5.31 39.31
N VAL A 605 -14.16 -4.80 38.86
CA VAL A 605 -14.13 -3.83 37.75
C VAL A 605 -14.15 -4.50 36.37
N LEU A 606 -14.02 -5.84 36.32
CA LEU A 606 -13.92 -6.62 35.08
C LEU A 606 -15.22 -7.32 34.71
N ASP A 607 -16.15 -7.48 35.65
CA ASP A 607 -17.36 -8.30 35.57
C ASP A 607 -18.47 -7.75 34.66
N GLY A 608 -18.28 -6.56 34.10
CA GLY A 608 -19.25 -5.90 33.22
C GLY A 608 -20.48 -5.32 33.94
N GLN A 609 -20.51 -5.34 35.27
CA GLN A 609 -21.59 -4.77 36.06
C GLN A 609 -21.33 -3.29 36.37
N LYS A 610 -22.33 -2.44 36.12
CA LYS A 610 -22.21 -0.98 36.33
C LYS A 610 -22.07 -0.57 37.80
N SER A 611 -22.47 -1.42 38.73
CA SER A 611 -22.50 -1.13 40.18
C SER A 611 -21.12 -1.05 40.84
N GLY A 612 -20.07 -1.61 40.23
CA GLY A 612 -18.72 -1.70 40.82
C GLY A 612 -17.69 -0.69 40.28
N GLY A 613 -18.08 0.15 39.32
CA GLY A 613 -17.14 0.93 38.51
C GLY A 613 -16.45 0.03 37.48
N GLU A 614 -17.05 -0.08 36.29
CA GLU A 614 -16.56 -0.95 35.22
C GLU A 614 -15.30 -0.36 34.57
N MET A 615 -14.29 -1.18 34.29
CA MET A 615 -13.14 -0.79 33.46
C MET A 615 -13.61 -0.41 32.04
N ALA A 616 -12.98 0.62 31.46
CA ALA A 616 -13.24 1.03 30.09
C ALA A 616 -12.83 -0.07 29.09
N GLU A 617 -13.38 -0.04 27.88
CA GLU A 617 -13.15 -1.09 26.88
C GLU A 617 -11.70 -1.13 26.39
N GLU A 618 -11.04 0.04 26.37
CA GLU A 618 -9.62 0.21 26.06
C GLU A 618 -8.72 -0.59 27.02
N GLY A 619 -9.24 -0.89 28.23
CA GLY A 619 -8.59 -1.75 29.20
C GLY A 619 -7.40 -1.09 29.91
N LEU A 620 -6.36 -1.89 30.09
CA LEU A 620 -5.15 -1.56 30.83
C LEU A 620 -3.94 -1.49 29.88
N ALA A 621 -3.09 -0.49 30.08
CA ALA A 621 -1.77 -0.41 29.46
C ALA A 621 -0.69 -0.66 30.52
N LEU A 622 0.14 -1.69 30.32
CA LEU A 622 1.28 -2.02 31.16
C LEU A 622 2.57 -1.66 30.45
N ASP A 623 3.41 -0.86 31.09
CA ASP A 623 4.80 -0.67 30.70
C ASP A 623 5.64 -1.83 31.26
N PRO A 624 6.20 -2.71 30.42
CA PRO A 624 6.96 -3.87 30.87
C PRO A 624 8.31 -3.50 31.51
N GLU A 625 8.88 -2.33 31.18
CA GLU A 625 10.19 -1.92 31.70
C GLU A 625 10.06 -1.33 33.11
N THR A 626 9.14 -0.38 33.28
CA THR A 626 8.94 0.26 34.58
C THR A 626 8.01 -0.54 35.51
N GLY A 627 7.20 -1.44 34.94
CA GLY A 627 6.14 -2.15 35.65
C GLY A 627 4.98 -1.24 36.07
N LYS A 628 4.90 -0.02 35.54
CA LYS A 628 3.76 0.87 35.76
C LYS A 628 2.61 0.45 34.86
N PHE A 629 1.40 0.52 35.38
CA PHE A 629 0.21 0.30 34.57
C PHE A 629 -0.88 1.30 34.90
N SER A 630 -1.75 1.54 33.92
CA SER A 630 -2.90 2.38 34.10
C SER A 630 -4.11 1.86 33.34
N PHE A 631 -5.28 2.16 33.87
CA PHE A 631 -6.57 1.87 33.24
C PHE A 631 -7.59 2.94 33.64
N ARG A 632 -8.70 3.02 32.90
CA ARG A 632 -9.80 3.94 33.22
C ARG A 632 -11.04 3.15 33.65
N LEU A 633 -11.84 3.77 34.51
CA LEU A 633 -13.21 3.33 34.80
C LEU A 633 -14.16 4.10 33.89
N LYS A 634 -15.25 3.48 33.42
CA LYS A 634 -16.24 4.09 32.50
C LYS A 634 -16.83 5.38 33.06
N ASP A 635 -17.12 5.41 34.35
CA ASP A 635 -17.68 6.57 35.06
C ASP A 635 -16.62 7.36 35.86
N GLY A 636 -15.35 6.97 35.75
CA GLY A 636 -14.23 7.58 36.46
C GLY A 636 -13.62 8.76 35.71
N LEU A 637 -13.57 9.93 36.37
CA LEU A 637 -12.94 11.13 35.82
C LEU A 637 -11.41 10.99 35.70
N GLN A 638 -10.78 10.25 36.61
CA GLN A 638 -9.32 10.07 36.66
C GLN A 638 -8.92 8.64 36.31
N PRO A 639 -7.78 8.45 35.60
CA PRO A 639 -7.19 7.13 35.40
C PRO A 639 -6.71 6.55 36.73
N VAL A 640 -6.84 5.25 36.89
CA VAL A 640 -6.21 4.51 37.98
C VAL A 640 -4.79 4.19 37.53
N GLU A 641 -3.81 4.70 38.24
CA GLU A 641 -2.39 4.42 38.03
C GLU A 641 -1.85 3.61 39.19
N SER A 642 -1.09 2.56 38.89
CA SER A 642 -0.45 1.73 39.89
C SER A 642 0.85 1.14 39.36
N THR A 643 1.61 0.50 40.23
CA THR A 643 2.88 -0.16 39.88
C THR A 643 2.82 -1.61 40.30
N LEU A 644 3.29 -2.50 39.43
CA LEU A 644 3.37 -3.92 39.71
C LEU A 644 4.23 -4.19 40.96
N PRO A 645 3.80 -5.10 41.83
CA PRO A 645 4.61 -5.56 42.96
C PRO A 645 6.01 -5.96 42.51
N ALA A 646 7.05 -5.52 43.23
CA ALA A 646 8.44 -5.83 42.89
C ALA A 646 8.70 -7.36 42.87
N LYS A 647 8.08 -8.07 43.81
CA LYS A 647 8.11 -9.54 43.87
C LYS A 647 7.19 -10.12 42.80
N GLY A 648 7.78 -10.85 41.84
CA GLY A 648 7.01 -11.51 40.77
C GLY A 648 6.69 -10.64 39.56
N ARG A 649 7.15 -9.37 39.50
CA ARG A 649 6.92 -8.45 38.37
C ARG A 649 7.15 -9.10 37.01
N GLU A 650 8.27 -9.79 36.86
CA GLU A 650 8.63 -10.44 35.61
C GLU A 650 7.65 -11.54 35.19
N GLN A 651 7.10 -12.27 36.16
CA GLN A 651 6.12 -13.33 35.90
C GLN A 651 4.77 -12.72 35.51
N ILE A 652 4.40 -11.60 36.16
CA ILE A 652 3.19 -10.85 35.84
C ILE A 652 3.28 -10.28 34.42
N VAL A 653 4.40 -9.66 34.06
CA VAL A 653 4.64 -9.12 32.70
C VAL A 653 4.59 -10.25 31.66
N ALA A 654 5.31 -11.35 31.87
CA ALA A 654 5.31 -12.47 30.92
C ALA A 654 3.91 -13.10 30.76
N ARG A 655 3.13 -13.20 31.84
CA ARG A 655 1.76 -13.69 31.79
C ARG A 655 0.82 -12.71 31.09
N ALA A 656 1.02 -11.40 31.27
CA ALA A 656 0.29 -10.36 30.54
C ALA A 656 0.58 -10.43 29.02
N GLU A 657 1.85 -10.58 28.63
CA GLU A 657 2.24 -10.79 27.22
C GLU A 657 1.59 -12.06 26.64
N ALA A 658 1.69 -13.18 27.35
CA ALA A 658 1.07 -14.44 26.93
C ALA A 658 -0.46 -14.35 26.82
N LEU A 659 -1.12 -13.60 27.72
CA LEU A 659 -2.57 -13.37 27.64
C LEU A 659 -2.95 -12.54 26.42
N ARG A 660 -2.20 -11.47 26.12
CA ARG A 660 -2.38 -10.68 24.90
C ARG A 660 -2.22 -11.57 23.67
N ASP A 661 -1.09 -12.27 23.57
CA ASP A 661 -0.74 -13.09 22.41
C ASP A 661 -1.75 -14.24 22.21
N SER A 662 -2.18 -14.92 23.29
CA SER A 662 -3.21 -15.97 23.21
C SER A 662 -4.59 -15.44 22.82
N SER A 663 -4.93 -14.21 23.20
CA SER A 663 -6.19 -13.58 22.82
C SER A 663 -6.17 -13.15 21.35
N GLU A 664 -5.06 -12.58 20.88
CA GLU A 664 -4.86 -12.28 19.46
C GLU A 664 -4.90 -13.55 18.62
N PHE A 665 -4.22 -14.61 19.08
CA PHE A 665 -4.21 -15.92 18.46
C PHE A 665 -5.61 -16.55 18.39
N ARG A 666 -6.40 -16.52 19.48
CA ARG A 666 -7.79 -16.99 19.49
C ARG A 666 -8.69 -16.17 18.57
N MET A 667 -8.57 -14.84 18.57
CA MET A 667 -9.36 -14.01 17.66
C MET A 667 -9.05 -14.31 16.19
N ALA A 668 -7.77 -14.54 15.87
CA ALA A 668 -7.36 -14.97 14.53
C ALA A 668 -7.88 -16.39 14.20
N GLY A 669 -7.83 -17.33 15.15
CA GLY A 669 -8.35 -18.68 15.02
C GLY A 669 -9.87 -18.72 14.82
N ASP A 670 -10.64 -18.07 15.69
CA ASP A 670 -12.09 -17.95 15.60
C ASP A 670 -12.53 -17.30 14.28
N ALA A 671 -11.83 -16.26 13.84
CA ALA A 671 -12.09 -15.63 12.55
C ALA A 671 -11.81 -16.59 11.38
N THR A 672 -10.81 -17.46 11.50
CA THR A 672 -10.43 -18.44 10.48
C THR A 672 -11.42 -19.62 10.44
N VAL A 673 -11.88 -20.11 11.59
CA VAL A 673 -12.88 -21.17 11.70
C VAL A 673 -14.25 -20.66 11.22
N ARG A 674 -14.68 -19.45 11.63
CA ARG A 674 -15.96 -18.85 11.20
C ARG A 674 -16.04 -18.54 9.71
N ARG A 675 -14.90 -18.39 9.00
CA ARG A 675 -14.87 -18.24 7.53
C ARG A 675 -15.44 -19.45 6.77
N GLN A 676 -15.70 -20.58 7.43
CA GLN A 676 -16.32 -21.75 6.81
C GLN A 676 -17.85 -21.65 6.65
N VAL A 677 -18.52 -20.65 7.23
CA VAL A 677 -19.96 -20.42 7.05
C VAL A 677 -20.17 -19.43 5.90
N LEU A 678 -20.99 -19.80 4.90
CA LEU A 678 -21.34 -18.96 3.74
C LEU A 678 -21.89 -17.61 4.21
N PRO A 679 -21.17 -16.49 4.02
CA PRO A 679 -21.64 -15.20 4.51
C PRO A 679 -22.67 -14.61 3.54
N LEU A 680 -23.95 -14.72 3.90
CA LEU A 680 -25.07 -14.13 3.18
C LEU A 680 -25.37 -12.73 3.73
N SER A 681 -25.54 -11.76 2.85
CA SER A 681 -26.16 -10.47 3.17
C SER A 681 -27.41 -10.28 2.34
N ILE A 682 -28.42 -9.67 2.94
CA ILE A 682 -29.62 -9.24 2.21
C ILE A 682 -29.45 -7.75 1.99
N SER A 683 -29.38 -7.32 0.72
CA SER A 683 -29.36 -5.91 0.37
C SER A 683 -30.66 -5.53 -0.30
N GLY A 684 -31.34 -4.52 0.26
CA GLY A 684 -32.61 -4.05 -0.23
C GLY A 684 -33.00 -2.69 0.36
N GLY A 685 -33.80 -1.95 -0.37
CA GLY A 685 -34.32 -0.64 0.02
C GLY A 685 -35.73 -0.45 -0.54
N ALA A 686 -36.58 0.21 0.24
CA ALA A 686 -37.92 0.60 -0.21
C ALA A 686 -37.81 1.93 -0.96
N GLY A 687 -38.08 1.90 -2.27
CA GLY A 687 -38.17 3.08 -3.12
C GLY A 687 -39.58 3.30 -3.65
N GLY A 688 -39.81 4.42 -4.35
CA GLY A 688 -41.12 4.81 -4.90
C GLY A 688 -41.73 3.83 -5.92
N SER A 689 -41.01 2.77 -6.31
CA SER A 689 -41.44 1.69 -7.20
C SER A 689 -41.59 0.32 -6.51
N GLY A 690 -41.37 0.22 -5.19
CA GLY A 690 -41.52 -1.02 -4.42
C GLY A 690 -40.30 -1.37 -3.54
N VAL A 691 -40.38 -2.53 -2.90
CA VAL A 691 -39.31 -3.09 -2.05
C VAL A 691 -38.43 -3.99 -2.91
N GLU A 692 -37.20 -3.56 -3.19
CA GLU A 692 -36.20 -4.41 -3.84
C GLU A 692 -35.43 -5.17 -2.76
N VAL A 693 -35.43 -6.51 -2.83
CA VAL A 693 -34.62 -7.36 -1.95
C VAL A 693 -33.80 -8.30 -2.83
N SER A 694 -32.48 -8.18 -2.76
CA SER A 694 -31.56 -9.10 -3.45
C SER A 694 -30.62 -9.76 -2.44
N PRO A 695 -30.57 -11.11 -2.41
CA PRO A 695 -29.54 -11.80 -1.65
C PRO A 695 -28.18 -11.58 -2.33
N LYS A 696 -27.18 -11.26 -1.51
CA LYS A 696 -25.78 -11.12 -1.90
C LYS A 696 -24.91 -12.05 -1.08
N LEU A 697 -23.97 -12.70 -1.75
CA LEU A 697 -22.87 -13.41 -1.11
C LEU A 697 -21.75 -12.41 -0.79
N ILE A 698 -21.23 -12.42 0.44
CA ILE A 698 -20.10 -11.57 0.83
C ILE A 698 -18.81 -12.25 0.33
N PRO A 699 -17.97 -11.57 -0.48
CA PRO A 699 -16.70 -12.13 -0.93
C PRO A 699 -15.73 -12.23 0.26
N VAL A 700 -14.88 -13.27 0.24
CA VAL A 700 -13.79 -13.40 1.21
C VAL A 700 -12.81 -12.25 1.00
N GLN A 701 -12.54 -11.45 2.04
CA GLN A 701 -11.62 -10.31 1.98
C GLN A 701 -10.16 -10.75 1.74
N GLU A 702 -9.41 -9.96 0.99
CA GLU A 702 -7.96 -10.17 0.81
C GLU A 702 -7.20 -9.75 2.06
N GLN A 703 -6.34 -10.62 2.59
CA GLN A 703 -5.41 -10.27 3.68
C GLN A 703 -4.21 -9.53 3.09
N THR A 704 -4.39 -8.25 2.77
CA THR A 704 -3.42 -7.40 2.09
C THR A 704 -2.05 -7.36 2.78
N ASN A 705 -1.97 -7.46 4.11
CA ASN A 705 -0.68 -7.42 4.82
C ASN A 705 0.15 -8.71 4.67
N LYS A 706 -0.49 -9.89 4.64
CA LYS A 706 0.23 -11.16 4.40
C LYS A 706 0.61 -11.32 2.93
N ASN A 707 -0.22 -10.82 2.02
CA ASN A 707 -0.04 -11.01 0.58
C ASN A 707 1.04 -10.11 -0.05
N LYS A 708 1.38 -8.97 0.58
CA LYS A 708 2.42 -8.04 0.08
C LYS A 708 3.82 -8.67 -0.04
N LEU A 709 4.10 -9.71 0.75
CA LEU A 709 5.39 -10.41 0.75
C LEU A 709 5.60 -11.29 -0.50
N PHE A 710 4.56 -11.46 -1.32
CA PHE A 710 4.56 -12.35 -2.49
C PHE A 710 4.33 -11.58 -3.80
N GLN A 711 4.55 -10.26 -3.81
CA GLN A 711 4.28 -9.37 -4.95
C GLN A 711 5.34 -9.37 -6.04
#